data_AF-A0A8C4ZRE6-F1
#
_entry.id   AF-A0A8C4ZRE6-F1
#
_cell.length_a   1.000
_cell.length_b   1.000
_cell.length_c   1.000
_cell.angle_alpha   90.00
_cell.angle_beta   90.00
_cell.angle_gamma   90.00
#
_symmetry.space_group_name_H-M   'P 1'
#
loop_
_entity.id
_entity.type
_entity.pdbx_description
1 polymer ?
#
loop_
_entity_poly.entity_id
_entity_poly.type
_entity_poly.pdbx_seq_one_letter_code
_entity_poly.pdbx_strand_id
1 'polypeptide(L)'
;MSQFSSEDEAELQYLLRQLLKSTKDRISGAPSIECAEEILLHLEETDKKFHNYELVRYLRQHVDRSLGALVEAETELGAGGDAGASAHDIHAVTRRTRDSAEYKQMMQTLKNTMSLVVESLINKFEEDQLRKEETYRDNLPGASEGRFNDNCSDSDSSFNHVSKGKQLQALAEQLDSSQPKEVRWEALQKLCCAPPSDVLSCETWNSLRTSLSAVLDDRDPDLILKFFAKTSSSSPFNLTREIYSSLAKSLEGYFLSHKLSLPIGSDGIDVTRPDISRLLKQMRLINDFQKEMPSFWIRHPEKYMEEVIESTFSLLSVHPDLGLASPGTEKALEPVYLLALLDIKATWFNKWMHSYYSRAVIFRLLERKYKSLIVAAVQQCLQHLSDCEHRSPQTSGSSQWSIYIRSELEYAFFVHSLCVLGKVLIYTNGRKLFPIKIRKHKDLYSLTDLVVTLINIMYQHPQPPRAPNLLCCPVSLAPRSLVTELLWMLCEQTESAAECIYQSPVIETLLAPLIRLLNGEQVSPAGSLTHIADVLARIASTDRGLALFLNDKSLDLSSSKGHIIVQFTQRLLDKDLPSLGRWEMSPAVCGAFLFACRQMYNTCEGLQILRPYGLHSCIAAALKEVPRVLLLTQCSNTSTIPVSKNRTPSVSFPTGPSLIWEETLQDSLLHFAATPKGLLLLQSTGALDHCVAYMYSRFIKKLQVSRCEKFGYGVMVTQVAATAPGVMALLNSGYVQELVVKLWSVLECGREDLRVVHPKSTPMDPIDRSCLKSFLALVNLLSSGASVWALLRGQPLPQREAYPLREVPSTIADLMDRLIAVDSDAKINSLFNYEQSHTFGLRLLCVLCCDLDSFLLLESQYALCSMLLLRQKENVTEPAEAQGQLILDRLSVERNHLLVRVCAVGGPSERRLPPRALQELWVIMNMNVFIMCELFPRYGRSLGLLKDEGTEELALLLKHSHLFLAAQRATTHPSILTATAMDSDWLAATLFLMMAGDGERARRWLVDFSSLLCSAFLWPARMHSSVHLPAPVAASGIPPVYWCTAHYVEMLLKAEVPLVHSAFRMSGFTPSQICLQWLNQCFWNYLDWPEVCHYVSTCVLMGPDYQVYVCVAVLKHMQPDILLHTQAQDLQVYLKVSQRPHRPPHLTSPCCTSTQGVCQYGAVQGLGGVLCMGGSYLSGQTHR
;
A
#
# COMPACT_ATOMS: atom_id res chain seq x y z
N MET A 1 -3.73 55.56 -8.32
CA MET A 1 -4.60 54.46 -8.81
C MET A 1 -4.68 54.58 -10.33
N SER A 2 -3.65 54.09 -11.02
CA SER A 2 -3.37 54.38 -12.42
C SER A 2 -4.16 53.45 -13.35
N GLN A 3 -5.05 54.02 -14.15
CA GLN A 3 -5.49 53.38 -15.39
C GLN A 3 -4.27 53.33 -16.32
N PHE A 4 -4.05 52.19 -17.01
CA PHE A 4 -3.03 52.09 -18.06
C PHE A 4 -3.30 53.18 -19.10
N SER A 5 -2.28 53.99 -19.41
CA SER A 5 -2.36 54.99 -20.47
C SER A 5 -2.20 54.33 -21.84
N SER A 6 -2.56 55.02 -22.92
CA SER A 6 -2.31 54.56 -24.28
C SER A 6 -0.81 54.34 -24.58
N GLU A 7 0.08 55.00 -23.82
CA GLU A 7 1.52 54.79 -23.89
C GLU A 7 1.92 53.44 -23.25
N ASP A 8 1.32 53.08 -22.12
CA ASP A 8 1.58 51.80 -21.46
C ASP A 8 1.06 50.61 -22.30
N GLU A 9 -0.05 50.77 -23.03
CA GLU A 9 -0.55 49.78 -23.99
C GLU A 9 0.44 49.53 -25.14
N ALA A 10 1.03 50.60 -25.67
CA ALA A 10 2.03 50.50 -26.73
C ALA A 10 3.34 49.86 -26.22
N GLU A 11 3.76 50.18 -24.99
CA GLU A 11 4.92 49.58 -24.35
C GLU A 11 4.71 48.08 -24.07
N LEU A 12 3.56 47.68 -23.51
CA LEU A 12 3.17 46.28 -23.32
C LEU A 12 3.13 45.52 -24.66
N GLN A 13 2.60 46.13 -25.71
CA GLN A 13 2.57 45.54 -27.06
C GLN A 13 3.99 45.27 -27.58
N TYR A 14 4.93 46.19 -27.35
CA TYR A 14 6.33 46.03 -27.73
C TYR A 14 7.02 44.91 -26.92
N LEU A 15 6.87 44.93 -25.59
CA LEU A 15 7.48 43.95 -24.68
C LEU A 15 6.97 42.53 -24.96
N LEU A 16 5.68 42.38 -25.29
CA LEU A 16 5.09 41.09 -25.65
C LEU A 16 5.64 40.56 -26.98
N ARG A 17 5.82 41.44 -28.00
CA ARG A 17 6.47 41.05 -29.27
C ARG A 17 7.92 40.61 -29.05
N GLN A 18 8.65 41.26 -28.16
CA GLN A 18 10.03 40.91 -27.84
C GLN A 18 10.12 39.56 -27.10
N LEU A 19 9.20 39.28 -26.17
CA LEU A 19 9.09 37.97 -25.54
C LEU A 19 8.84 36.88 -26.59
N LEU A 20 7.84 37.05 -27.45
CA LEU A 20 7.52 36.10 -28.53
C LEU A 20 8.70 35.89 -29.50
N LYS A 21 9.48 36.95 -29.78
CA LYS A 21 10.68 36.84 -30.62
C LYS A 21 11.79 36.04 -29.92
N SER A 22 11.95 36.21 -28.61
CA SER A 22 12.98 35.51 -27.82
C SER A 22 12.66 34.04 -27.56
N THR A 23 11.38 33.67 -27.55
CA THR A 23 10.91 32.29 -27.39
C THR A 23 10.61 31.60 -28.72
N LYS A 24 10.68 32.33 -29.84
CA LYS A 24 10.36 31.85 -31.20
C LYS A 24 11.00 30.49 -31.52
N ASP A 25 12.30 30.34 -31.30
CA ASP A 25 13.02 29.11 -31.67
C ASP A 25 12.53 27.89 -30.87
N ARG A 26 12.08 28.09 -29.63
CA ARG A 26 11.52 27.03 -28.78
C ARG A 26 10.09 26.67 -29.17
N ILE A 27 9.30 27.68 -29.53
CA ILE A 27 7.93 27.49 -30.04
C ILE A 27 7.98 26.78 -31.40
N SER A 28 8.90 27.17 -32.29
CA SER A 28 9.05 26.53 -33.62
C SER A 28 9.66 25.13 -33.57
N GLY A 29 10.34 24.78 -32.48
CA GLY A 29 10.86 23.43 -32.23
C GLY A 29 9.84 22.47 -31.62
N ALA A 30 8.63 22.95 -31.26
CA ALA A 30 7.59 22.13 -30.67
C ALA A 30 6.93 21.24 -31.75
N PRO A 31 6.69 19.94 -31.46
CA PRO A 31 6.11 19.00 -32.42
C PRO A 31 4.60 19.21 -32.66
N SER A 32 3.90 19.94 -31.79
CA SER A 32 2.49 20.29 -31.92
C SER A 32 2.17 21.61 -31.22
N ILE A 33 0.99 22.17 -31.50
CA ILE A 33 0.50 23.41 -30.89
C ILE A 33 0.29 23.22 -29.39
N GLU A 34 -0.23 22.08 -28.96
CA GLU A 34 -0.44 21.77 -27.53
C GLU A 34 0.90 21.72 -26.77
N CYS A 35 1.95 21.21 -27.41
CA CYS A 35 3.29 21.19 -26.83
C CYS A 35 3.90 22.60 -26.77
N ALA A 36 3.64 23.46 -27.77
CA ALA A 36 4.03 24.87 -27.73
C ALA A 36 3.30 25.64 -26.63
N GLU A 37 2.02 25.38 -26.40
CA GLU A 37 1.24 25.94 -25.29
C GLU A 37 1.79 25.49 -23.93
N GLU A 38 2.12 24.21 -23.78
CA GLU A 38 2.71 23.66 -22.56
C GLU A 38 4.10 24.27 -22.29
N ILE A 39 4.93 24.47 -23.32
CA ILE A 39 6.22 25.16 -23.21
C ILE A 39 6.02 26.61 -22.74
N LEU A 40 5.00 27.31 -23.23
CA LEU A 40 4.68 28.69 -22.82
C LEU A 40 4.14 28.76 -21.39
N LEU A 41 3.29 27.81 -20.97
CA LEU A 41 2.72 27.73 -19.62
C LEU A 41 3.80 27.47 -18.54
N HIS A 42 4.81 26.66 -18.87
CA HIS A 42 5.88 26.28 -17.96
C HIS A 42 7.19 27.08 -18.19
N LEU A 43 7.11 28.28 -18.80
CA LEU A 43 8.31 29.11 -19.04
C LEU A 43 9.08 29.47 -17.77
N GLU A 44 8.40 29.66 -16.64
CA GLU A 44 9.04 29.96 -15.35
C GLU A 44 9.87 28.78 -14.82
N GLU A 45 9.38 27.55 -15.03
CA GLU A 45 10.05 26.32 -14.57
C GLU A 45 11.15 25.87 -15.54
N THR A 46 10.98 26.14 -16.83
CA THR A 46 11.84 25.61 -17.91
C THR A 46 12.91 26.59 -18.39
N ASP A 47 12.72 27.91 -18.23
CA ASP A 47 13.70 28.92 -18.63
C ASP A 47 14.40 29.59 -17.43
N LYS A 48 15.69 29.25 -17.24
CA LYS A 48 16.55 29.87 -16.23
C LYS A 48 16.71 31.40 -16.40
N LYS A 49 16.39 31.95 -17.57
CA LYS A 49 16.40 33.40 -17.86
C LYS A 49 15.01 34.03 -17.77
N PHE A 50 13.98 33.33 -17.29
CA PHE A 50 12.61 33.83 -17.21
C PHE A 50 12.50 35.23 -16.55
N HIS A 51 13.16 35.43 -15.41
CA HIS A 51 13.16 36.73 -14.71
C HIS A 51 13.94 37.86 -15.44
N ASN A 52 14.65 37.54 -16.53
CA ASN A 52 15.36 38.51 -17.34
C ASN A 52 14.55 39.10 -18.50
N TYR A 53 13.37 38.55 -18.79
CA TYR A 53 12.50 39.13 -19.81
C TYR A 53 12.00 40.51 -19.37
N GLU A 54 12.08 41.48 -20.28
CA GLU A 54 11.69 42.87 -20.01
C GLU A 54 10.20 42.97 -19.66
N LEU A 55 9.34 42.15 -20.28
CA LEU A 55 7.93 42.03 -19.89
C LEU A 55 7.76 41.58 -18.43
N VAL A 56 8.52 40.57 -17.99
CA VAL A 56 8.42 40.04 -16.62
C VAL A 56 8.91 41.07 -15.60
N ARG A 57 9.97 41.82 -15.94
CA ARG A 57 10.46 42.94 -15.10
C ARG A 57 9.44 44.08 -15.04
N TYR A 58 8.83 44.43 -16.16
CA TYR A 58 7.76 45.43 -16.23
C TYR A 58 6.57 45.04 -15.35
N LEU A 59 6.09 43.79 -15.48
CA LEU A 59 4.98 43.27 -14.67
C LEU A 59 5.32 43.26 -13.17
N ARG A 60 6.54 42.86 -12.79
CA ARG A 60 7.00 42.93 -11.40
C ARG A 60 6.99 44.36 -10.87
N GLN A 61 7.55 45.31 -11.62
CA GLN A 61 7.52 46.73 -11.24
C GLN A 61 6.09 47.29 -11.16
N HIS A 62 5.19 46.85 -12.04
CA HIS A 62 3.79 47.25 -12.01
C HIS A 62 3.07 46.73 -10.76
N VAL A 63 3.33 45.47 -10.38
CA VAL A 63 2.84 44.87 -9.14
C VAL A 63 3.40 45.61 -7.92
N ASP A 64 4.71 45.88 -7.89
CA ASP A 64 5.37 46.60 -6.79
C ASP A 64 4.86 48.03 -6.66
N ARG A 65 4.62 48.76 -7.76
CA ARG A 65 4.03 50.12 -7.72
C ARG A 65 2.57 50.13 -7.29
N SER A 66 1.80 49.10 -7.69
CA SER A 66 0.36 49.06 -7.44
C SER A 66 0.01 48.52 -6.06
N LEU A 67 0.82 47.59 -5.54
CA LEU A 67 0.57 46.88 -4.29
C LEU A 67 1.65 47.12 -3.23
N GLY A 68 2.78 47.75 -3.55
CA GLY A 68 3.89 47.96 -2.62
C GLY A 68 3.47 48.64 -1.32
N ALA A 69 2.76 49.78 -1.40
CA ALA A 69 2.27 50.49 -0.23
C ALA A 69 1.25 49.66 0.59
N LEU A 70 0.46 48.79 -0.06
CA LEU A 70 -0.48 47.89 0.60
C LEU A 70 0.26 46.75 1.31
N VAL A 71 1.26 46.17 0.66
CA VAL A 71 2.12 45.13 1.23
C VAL A 71 2.88 45.70 2.41
N GLU A 72 3.47 46.90 2.29
CA GLU A 72 4.15 47.60 3.37
C GLU A 72 3.20 47.85 4.56
N ALA A 73 1.99 48.38 4.34
CA ALA A 73 1.00 48.60 5.39
C ALA A 73 0.56 47.29 6.08
N GLU A 74 0.35 46.20 5.33
CA GLU A 74 -0.01 44.88 5.86
C GLU A 74 1.15 44.20 6.60
N THR A 75 2.40 44.47 6.19
CA THR A 75 3.60 44.03 6.91
C THR A 75 3.82 44.83 8.20
N GLU A 76 3.53 46.14 8.21
CA GLU A 76 3.63 46.98 9.41
C GLU A 76 2.55 46.64 10.45
N LEU A 77 1.32 46.35 10.00
CA LEU A 77 0.24 45.84 10.87
C LEU A 77 0.59 44.47 11.50
N GLY A 78 1.42 43.67 10.83
CA GLY A 78 1.94 42.41 11.35
C GLY A 78 3.15 42.56 12.29
N ALA A 79 3.85 43.70 12.27
CA ALA A 79 5.10 43.92 13.00
C ALA A 79 4.90 44.51 14.43
N GLY A 80 3.65 44.72 14.86
CA GLY A 80 3.32 45.32 16.17
C GLY A 80 3.52 44.43 17.41
N GLY A 81 4.12 43.24 17.27
CA GLY A 81 4.45 42.36 18.40
C GLY A 81 5.80 41.69 18.18
N ASP A 82 6.71 41.91 19.14
CA ASP A 82 8.06 41.37 19.33
C ASP A 82 8.81 40.68 18.17
N ALA A 83 10.04 41.17 17.96
CA ALA A 83 10.98 40.84 16.89
C ALA A 83 11.16 39.33 16.62
N GLY A 84 10.71 38.90 15.44
CA GLY A 84 11.04 37.61 14.83
C GLY A 84 10.04 37.23 13.73
N ALA A 85 10.13 37.86 12.56
CA ALA A 85 9.23 37.58 11.43
C ALA A 85 9.25 36.08 11.07
N SER A 86 8.17 35.37 11.38
CA SER A 86 8.01 33.94 11.12
C SER A 86 7.49 33.72 9.70
N ALA A 87 7.78 32.56 9.08
CA ALA A 87 7.22 32.20 7.77
C ALA A 87 5.68 32.17 7.74
N HIS A 88 5.03 32.10 8.91
CA HIS A 88 3.57 32.15 9.06
C HIS A 88 3.01 33.56 8.80
N ASP A 89 3.75 34.62 9.14
CA ASP A 89 3.31 36.01 8.93
C ASP A 89 3.34 36.39 7.45
N ILE A 90 4.33 35.89 6.69
CA ILE A 90 4.43 36.12 5.25
C ILE A 90 3.22 35.53 4.52
N HIS A 91 2.82 34.29 4.87
CA HIS A 91 1.63 33.68 4.26
C HIS A 91 0.33 34.39 4.62
N ALA A 92 0.23 34.95 5.83
CA ALA A 92 -0.93 35.74 6.26
C ALA A 92 -1.00 37.08 5.50
N VAL A 93 0.11 37.79 5.38
CA VAL A 93 0.22 39.03 4.58
C VAL A 93 -0.13 38.75 3.13
N THR A 94 0.49 37.74 2.49
CA THR A 94 0.19 37.39 1.08
C THR A 94 -1.29 37.05 0.87
N ARG A 95 -1.94 36.36 1.82
CA ARG A 95 -3.37 36.05 1.74
C ARG A 95 -4.23 37.33 1.83
N ARG A 96 -3.94 38.23 2.79
CA ARG A 96 -4.66 39.51 2.94
C ARG A 96 -4.45 40.44 1.74
N THR A 97 -3.22 40.54 1.22
CA THR A 97 -2.92 41.30 0.00
C THR A 97 -3.66 40.72 -1.21
N ARG A 98 -3.79 39.40 -1.34
CA ARG A 98 -4.52 38.77 -2.48
C ARG A 98 -6.03 38.98 -2.40
N ASP A 99 -6.58 39.02 -1.18
CA ASP A 99 -8.02 39.20 -0.97
C ASP A 99 -8.47 40.67 -1.06
N SER A 100 -7.51 41.61 -1.08
CA SER A 100 -7.75 43.06 -1.15
C SER A 100 -8.47 43.51 -2.44
N ALA A 101 -9.14 44.64 -2.35
CA ALA A 101 -9.83 45.24 -3.50
C ALA A 101 -8.82 45.74 -4.54
N GLU A 102 -7.68 46.25 -4.07
CA GLU A 102 -6.58 46.79 -4.86
C GLU A 102 -5.92 45.70 -5.73
N TYR A 103 -5.70 44.50 -5.17
CA TYR A 103 -5.19 43.36 -5.94
C TYR A 103 -6.18 42.91 -7.02
N LYS A 104 -7.46 42.77 -6.66
CA LYS A 104 -8.52 42.37 -7.60
C LYS A 104 -8.69 43.38 -8.73
N GLN A 105 -8.63 44.67 -8.40
CA GLN A 105 -8.71 45.75 -9.38
C GLN A 105 -7.49 45.77 -10.29
N MET A 106 -6.26 45.73 -9.75
CA MET A 106 -5.02 45.66 -10.52
C MET A 106 -5.04 44.47 -11.49
N MET A 107 -5.42 43.28 -11.00
CA MET A 107 -5.48 42.07 -11.82
C MET A 107 -6.53 42.18 -12.94
N GLN A 108 -7.70 42.75 -12.65
CA GLN A 108 -8.74 42.96 -13.65
C GLN A 108 -8.32 43.98 -14.71
N THR A 109 -7.68 45.08 -14.29
CA THR A 109 -7.17 46.10 -15.22
C THR A 109 -6.07 45.52 -16.11
N LEU A 110 -5.08 44.84 -15.52
CA LEU A 110 -3.99 44.20 -16.27
C LEU A 110 -4.53 43.16 -17.27
N LYS A 111 -5.52 42.37 -16.86
CA LYS A 111 -6.17 41.38 -17.73
C LYS A 111 -6.86 42.04 -18.92
N ASN A 112 -7.63 43.09 -18.69
CA ASN A 112 -8.34 43.79 -19.76
C ASN A 112 -7.35 44.44 -20.74
N THR A 113 -6.33 45.13 -20.24
CA THR A 113 -5.31 45.79 -21.06
C THR A 113 -4.49 44.77 -21.87
N MET A 114 -4.07 43.66 -21.26
CA MET A 114 -3.35 42.60 -21.96
C MET A 114 -4.22 41.96 -23.06
N SER A 115 -5.52 41.77 -22.82
CA SER A 115 -6.45 41.24 -23.82
C SER A 115 -6.56 42.16 -25.03
N LEU A 116 -6.68 43.48 -24.82
CA LEU A 116 -6.72 44.48 -25.90
C LEU A 116 -5.41 44.51 -26.70
N VAL A 117 -4.26 44.42 -26.03
CA VAL A 117 -2.94 44.38 -26.67
C VAL A 117 -2.78 43.12 -27.53
N VAL A 118 -3.22 41.97 -27.03
CA VAL A 118 -3.18 40.69 -27.76
C VAL A 118 -4.10 40.72 -28.97
N GLU A 119 -5.33 41.19 -28.83
CA GLU A 119 -6.27 41.36 -29.95
C GLU A 119 -5.70 42.30 -31.03
N SER A 120 -5.07 43.41 -30.62
CA SER A 120 -4.39 44.33 -31.55
C SER A 120 -3.22 43.66 -32.29
N LEU A 121 -2.47 42.77 -31.63
CA LEU A 121 -1.38 42.02 -32.25
C LEU A 121 -1.89 40.98 -33.26
N ILE A 122 -2.98 40.29 -32.93
CA ILE A 122 -3.64 39.31 -33.81
C ILE A 122 -4.12 40.02 -35.07
N ASN A 123 -4.86 41.13 -34.92
CA ASN A 123 -5.38 41.89 -36.05
C ASN A 123 -4.26 42.42 -36.96
N LYS A 124 -3.17 42.96 -36.39
CA LYS A 124 -2.00 43.39 -37.19
C LYS A 124 -1.30 42.24 -37.90
N PHE A 125 -1.25 41.05 -37.29
CA PHE A 125 -0.65 39.87 -37.91
C PHE A 125 -1.51 39.36 -39.07
N GLU A 126 -2.83 39.34 -38.91
CA GLU A 126 -3.77 39.00 -39.97
C GLU A 126 -3.69 40.00 -41.15
N GLU A 127 -3.60 41.31 -40.87
CA GLU A 127 -3.37 42.35 -41.89
C GLU A 127 -2.03 42.18 -42.64
N ASP A 128 -0.94 41.86 -41.93
CA ASP A 128 0.38 41.62 -42.52
C ASP A 128 0.42 40.34 -43.37
N GLN A 129 -0.36 39.31 -43.02
CA GLN A 129 -0.52 38.09 -43.82
C GLN A 129 -1.28 38.36 -45.12
N LEU A 130 -2.41 39.08 -45.03
CA LEU A 130 -3.21 39.48 -46.20
C LEU A 130 -2.37 40.30 -47.20
N ARG A 131 -1.53 41.24 -46.71
CA ARG A 131 -0.61 41.99 -47.57
C ARG A 131 0.47 41.12 -48.22
N LYS A 132 1.02 40.13 -47.51
CA LYS A 132 2.02 39.20 -48.08
C LYS A 132 1.41 38.30 -49.15
N GLU A 133 0.18 37.85 -48.96
CA GLU A 133 -0.56 37.06 -49.95
C GLU A 133 -0.90 37.87 -51.21
N GLU A 134 -1.26 39.15 -51.07
CA GLU A 134 -1.43 40.06 -52.22
C GLU A 134 -0.11 40.26 -52.99
N THR A 135 1.02 40.42 -52.29
CA THR A 135 2.34 40.60 -52.92
C THR A 135 2.84 39.34 -53.63
N TYR A 136 2.41 38.15 -53.18
CA TYR A 136 2.72 36.85 -53.81
C TYR A 136 1.85 36.57 -55.04
N ARG A 137 0.62 37.12 -55.08
CA ARG A 137 -0.31 36.94 -56.21
C ARG A 137 0.07 37.74 -57.45
N ASP A 138 0.75 38.87 -57.27
CA ASP A 138 1.20 39.74 -58.37
C ASP A 138 2.53 39.29 -59.03
N ASN A 139 3.27 38.34 -58.44
CA ASN A 139 4.61 37.95 -58.89
C ASN A 139 4.73 36.48 -59.34
N LEU A 140 3.86 35.96 -60.23
CA LEU A 140 4.25 34.78 -61.05
C LEU A 140 3.33 34.57 -62.28
N PRO A 141 3.88 34.55 -63.52
CA PRO A 141 3.15 34.23 -64.74
C PRO A 141 2.95 32.70 -64.89
N GLY A 142 1.80 32.31 -65.43
CA GLY A 142 1.27 30.95 -65.36
C GLY A 142 1.99 29.85 -66.15
N ALA A 143 1.73 28.59 -65.77
CA ALA A 143 1.57 27.42 -66.63
C ALA A 143 1.25 26.14 -65.82
N SER A 144 0.19 25.44 -66.26
CA SER A 144 -0.04 23.98 -66.35
C SER A 144 0.32 23.00 -65.21
N GLU A 145 -0.73 22.27 -64.81
CA GLU A 145 -0.85 20.80 -64.66
C GLU A 145 0.31 19.95 -64.09
N GLY A 146 0.03 19.25 -62.98
CA GLY A 146 0.81 18.09 -62.53
C GLY A 146 0.34 17.53 -61.19
N ARG A 147 -0.33 16.37 -61.23
CA ARG A 147 -0.86 15.59 -60.09
C ARG A 147 0.17 15.33 -58.98
N PHE A 148 -0.25 15.39 -57.72
CA PHE A 148 -0.19 14.29 -56.73
C PHE A 148 -1.07 14.69 -55.53
N ASN A 149 -2.12 13.91 -55.26
CA ASN A 149 -3.08 14.19 -54.19
C ASN A 149 -2.58 13.52 -52.91
N ASP A 150 -1.83 14.28 -52.11
CA ASP A 150 -1.46 13.89 -50.74
C ASP A 150 -2.39 14.65 -49.78
N ASN A 151 -3.27 13.90 -49.12
CA ASN A 151 -4.23 14.43 -48.16
C ASN A 151 -3.51 14.68 -46.84
N CYS A 152 -3.14 15.93 -46.56
CA CYS A 152 -3.02 16.51 -45.21
C CYS A 152 -2.78 18.03 -45.33
N SER A 153 -3.86 18.82 -45.38
CA SER A 153 -3.82 20.25 -45.02
C SER A 153 -5.24 20.78 -44.82
N ASP A 154 -5.63 21.01 -43.56
CA ASP A 154 -6.76 21.87 -43.22
C ASP A 154 -6.18 23.18 -42.69
N SER A 155 -6.12 24.19 -43.56
CA SER A 155 -6.18 25.64 -43.23
C SER A 155 -6.29 26.40 -44.55
N ASP A 156 -7.53 26.64 -44.99
CA ASP A 156 -8.00 27.91 -45.56
C ASP A 156 -9.35 27.71 -46.28
N SER A 157 -10.43 28.19 -45.65
CA SER A 157 -11.52 28.88 -46.37
C SER A 157 -12.63 29.31 -45.40
N SER A 158 -12.49 30.50 -44.82
CA SER A 158 -13.60 31.26 -44.25
C SER A 158 -13.97 32.42 -45.18
N PHE A 159 -14.74 32.14 -46.23
CA PHE A 159 -15.57 33.13 -46.95
C PHE A 159 -16.62 32.41 -47.81
N ASN A 160 -17.56 31.68 -47.18
CA ASN A 160 -18.73 31.11 -47.86
C ASN A 160 -19.93 30.83 -46.93
N HIS A 161 -20.06 31.53 -45.80
CA HIS A 161 -21.03 31.17 -44.75
C HIS A 161 -22.49 31.57 -45.00
N VAL A 162 -22.83 32.35 -46.04
CA VAL A 162 -24.22 32.82 -46.25
C VAL A 162 -25.04 31.96 -47.25
N SER A 163 -24.41 31.06 -48.01
CA SER A 163 -25.08 30.33 -49.11
C SER A 163 -25.39 28.84 -48.85
N LYS A 164 -25.10 28.29 -47.66
CA LYS A 164 -25.19 26.83 -47.40
C LYS A 164 -26.46 26.34 -46.69
N GLY A 165 -27.23 27.22 -46.04
CA GLY A 165 -28.47 26.81 -45.34
C GLY A 165 -29.55 26.21 -46.26
N LYS A 166 -29.66 26.70 -47.50
CA LYS A 166 -30.60 26.18 -48.51
C LYS A 166 -30.19 24.81 -49.06
N GLN A 167 -28.90 24.46 -49.06
CA GLN A 167 -28.42 23.15 -49.49
C GLN A 167 -28.77 22.06 -48.48
N LEU A 168 -28.72 22.34 -47.18
CA LEU A 168 -29.08 21.37 -46.13
C LEU A 168 -30.59 21.08 -46.09
N GLN A 169 -31.43 22.07 -46.38
CA GLN A 169 -32.88 21.85 -46.52
C GLN A 169 -33.21 21.02 -47.76
N ALA A 170 -32.55 21.28 -48.89
CA ALA A 170 -32.68 20.44 -50.08
C ALA A 170 -32.18 19.00 -49.84
N LEU A 171 -31.13 18.81 -49.02
CA LEU A 171 -30.67 17.48 -48.61
C LEU A 171 -31.69 16.78 -47.70
N ALA A 172 -32.34 17.49 -46.77
CA ALA A 172 -33.38 16.92 -45.92
C ALA A 172 -34.62 16.46 -46.72
N GLU A 173 -35.02 17.22 -47.75
CA GLU A 173 -36.08 16.85 -48.69
C GLU A 173 -35.67 15.68 -49.61
N GLN A 174 -34.39 15.63 -50.02
CA GLN A 174 -33.83 14.51 -50.79
C GLN A 174 -33.66 13.23 -49.97
N LEU A 175 -33.62 13.33 -48.64
CA LEU A 175 -33.52 12.21 -47.69
C LEU A 175 -34.89 11.67 -47.24
N ASP A 176 -36.00 12.30 -47.64
CA ASP A 176 -37.35 11.89 -47.29
C ASP A 176 -37.68 10.50 -47.85
N SER A 177 -38.44 9.70 -47.10
CA SER A 177 -38.90 8.35 -47.47
C SER A 177 -39.62 8.26 -48.83
N SER A 178 -40.16 9.36 -49.34
CA SER A 178 -40.81 9.48 -50.65
C SER A 178 -39.84 9.50 -51.84
N GLN A 179 -38.53 9.71 -51.62
CA GLN A 179 -37.52 9.80 -52.67
C GLN A 179 -36.86 8.45 -53.02
N PRO A 180 -36.41 8.23 -54.27
CA PRO A 180 -35.71 7.01 -54.68
C PRO A 180 -34.46 6.72 -53.84
N LYS A 181 -34.10 5.43 -53.69
CA LYS A 181 -32.96 5.01 -52.86
C LYS A 181 -31.64 5.65 -53.30
N GLU A 182 -31.46 5.80 -54.61
CA GLU A 182 -30.28 6.36 -55.25
C GLU A 182 -30.13 7.86 -54.91
N VAL A 183 -31.25 8.59 -54.87
CA VAL A 183 -31.29 10.02 -54.50
C VAL A 183 -30.99 10.21 -53.02
N ARG A 184 -31.57 9.34 -52.16
CA ARG A 184 -31.28 9.34 -50.71
C ARG A 184 -29.82 8.97 -50.42
N TRP A 185 -29.25 8.04 -51.18
CA TRP A 185 -27.84 7.64 -51.08
C TRP A 185 -26.88 8.77 -51.44
N GLU A 186 -27.11 9.45 -52.57
CA GLU A 186 -26.30 10.60 -52.98
C GLU A 186 -26.39 11.76 -51.98
N ALA A 187 -27.59 12.02 -51.45
CA ALA A 187 -27.80 13.04 -50.42
C ALA A 187 -27.03 12.70 -49.13
N LEU A 188 -27.03 11.43 -48.72
CA LEU A 188 -26.26 10.94 -47.57
C LEU A 188 -24.75 11.02 -47.76
N GLN A 189 -24.26 10.70 -48.96
CA GLN A 189 -22.84 10.81 -49.27
C GLN A 189 -22.38 12.27 -49.24
N LYS A 190 -23.19 13.20 -49.75
CA LYS A 190 -22.97 14.65 -49.64
C LYS A 190 -22.98 15.12 -48.18
N LEU A 191 -23.89 14.59 -47.36
CA LEU A 191 -23.98 14.89 -45.93
C LEU A 191 -22.75 14.38 -45.14
N CYS A 192 -22.21 13.19 -45.47
CA CYS A 192 -20.98 12.64 -44.87
C CYS A 192 -19.72 13.46 -45.18
N CYS A 193 -19.72 14.13 -46.33
CA CYS A 193 -18.64 15.01 -46.79
C CYS A 193 -18.74 16.43 -46.22
N ALA A 194 -19.88 16.82 -45.63
CA ALA A 194 -20.05 18.12 -45.00
C ALA A 194 -19.29 18.20 -43.66
N PRO A 195 -18.67 19.35 -43.32
CA PRO A 195 -18.03 19.53 -42.03
C PRO A 195 -19.11 19.61 -40.92
N PRO A 196 -18.83 19.07 -39.71
CA PRO A 196 -19.81 19.02 -38.62
C PRO A 196 -20.34 20.39 -38.19
N SER A 197 -19.48 21.42 -38.25
CA SER A 197 -19.80 22.85 -38.02
C SER A 197 -20.96 23.36 -38.87
N ASP A 198 -21.06 22.94 -40.13
CA ASP A 198 -22.11 23.36 -41.06
C ASP A 198 -23.46 22.72 -40.74
N VAL A 199 -23.48 21.52 -40.13
CA VAL A 199 -24.71 20.81 -39.71
C VAL A 199 -25.31 21.43 -38.44
N LEU A 200 -24.46 22.02 -37.58
CA LEU A 200 -24.83 22.56 -36.26
C LEU A 200 -25.53 23.91 -36.31
N SER A 201 -25.36 24.67 -37.40
CA SER A 201 -25.96 25.99 -37.61
C SER A 201 -27.36 25.92 -38.26
N CYS A 202 -27.90 24.71 -38.41
CA CYS A 202 -29.07 24.46 -39.24
C CYS A 202 -30.39 24.55 -38.45
N GLU A 203 -31.23 25.55 -38.75
CA GLU A 203 -32.59 25.68 -38.20
C GLU A 203 -33.51 24.50 -38.61
N THR A 204 -33.13 23.72 -39.62
CA THR A 204 -33.85 22.56 -40.16
C THR A 204 -33.37 21.20 -39.61
N TRP A 205 -32.59 21.17 -38.52
CA TRP A 205 -32.16 19.92 -37.90
C TRP A 205 -33.33 18.98 -37.55
N ASN A 206 -34.48 19.50 -37.12
CA ASN A 206 -35.65 18.68 -36.79
C ASN A 206 -36.20 17.90 -37.98
N SER A 207 -36.22 18.50 -39.19
CA SER A 207 -36.66 17.82 -40.41
C SER A 207 -35.59 16.84 -40.91
N LEU A 208 -34.32 17.21 -40.84
CA LEU A 208 -33.20 16.32 -41.14
C LEU A 208 -33.19 15.09 -40.21
N ARG A 209 -33.47 15.27 -38.92
CA ARG A 209 -33.55 14.18 -37.92
C ARG A 209 -34.67 13.19 -38.24
N THR A 210 -35.84 13.66 -38.65
CA THR A 210 -36.93 12.77 -39.07
C THR A 210 -36.57 12.00 -40.33
N SER A 211 -35.95 12.65 -41.32
CA SER A 211 -35.49 11.97 -42.54
C SER A 211 -34.40 10.94 -42.23
N LEU A 212 -33.38 11.31 -41.43
CA LEU A 212 -32.31 10.40 -40.99
C LEU A 212 -32.84 9.20 -40.19
N SER A 213 -33.85 9.41 -39.35
CA SER A 213 -34.51 8.33 -38.60
C SER A 213 -35.24 7.36 -39.53
N ALA A 214 -35.81 7.84 -40.64
CA ALA A 214 -36.43 7.00 -41.67
C ALA A 214 -35.38 6.24 -42.50
N VAL A 215 -34.19 6.82 -42.74
CA VAL A 215 -33.12 6.12 -43.48
C VAL A 215 -32.42 5.05 -42.60
N LEU A 216 -32.46 5.15 -41.27
CA LEU A 216 -31.95 4.10 -40.36
C LEU A 216 -32.67 2.73 -40.54
N ASP A 217 -33.85 2.72 -41.17
CA ASP A 217 -34.60 1.51 -41.49
C ASP A 217 -34.29 0.91 -42.88
N ASP A 218 -33.41 1.54 -43.66
CA ASP A 218 -32.97 0.99 -44.95
C ASP A 218 -32.03 -0.23 -44.81
N ARG A 219 -31.95 -1.03 -45.89
CA ARG A 219 -31.17 -2.28 -45.94
C ARG A 219 -29.64 -2.09 -45.84
N ASP A 220 -29.11 -0.89 -46.07
CA ASP A 220 -27.68 -0.60 -45.99
C ASP A 220 -27.41 0.64 -45.10
N PRO A 221 -27.15 0.44 -43.79
CA PRO A 221 -26.98 1.54 -42.85
C PRO A 221 -25.57 2.15 -42.85
N ASP A 222 -24.63 1.66 -43.66
CA ASP A 222 -23.20 1.90 -43.45
C ASP A 222 -22.78 3.37 -43.64
N LEU A 223 -23.35 4.10 -44.59
CA LEU A 223 -23.07 5.53 -44.74
C LEU A 223 -23.66 6.37 -43.60
N ILE A 224 -24.88 6.04 -43.15
CA ILE A 224 -25.57 6.76 -42.08
C ILE A 224 -24.85 6.55 -40.74
N LEU A 225 -24.40 5.32 -40.48
CA LEU A 225 -23.63 5.00 -39.28
C LEU A 225 -22.24 5.64 -39.31
N LYS A 226 -21.59 5.73 -40.49
CA LYS A 226 -20.35 6.50 -40.66
C LYS A 226 -20.57 7.99 -40.39
N PHE A 227 -21.68 8.56 -40.85
CA PHE A 227 -22.07 9.93 -40.51
C PHE A 227 -22.21 10.08 -39.00
N PHE A 228 -23.05 9.27 -38.34
CA PHE A 228 -23.25 9.35 -36.89
C PHE A 228 -21.94 9.17 -36.10
N ALA A 229 -21.06 8.24 -36.49
CA ALA A 229 -19.75 8.05 -35.88
C ALA A 229 -18.84 9.28 -36.04
N LYS A 230 -18.71 9.81 -37.26
CA LYS A 230 -17.89 10.99 -37.57
C LYS A 230 -18.41 12.24 -36.85
N THR A 231 -19.72 12.44 -36.80
CA THR A 231 -20.33 13.60 -36.14
C THR A 231 -20.14 13.52 -34.62
N SER A 232 -20.21 12.34 -34.01
CA SER A 232 -19.99 12.19 -32.57
C SER A 232 -18.56 12.53 -32.11
N SER A 233 -17.54 12.26 -32.93
CA SER A 233 -16.15 12.53 -32.56
C SER A 233 -15.74 14.01 -32.71
N SER A 234 -16.56 14.82 -33.37
CA SER A 234 -16.17 16.15 -33.87
C SER A 234 -17.17 17.28 -33.59
N SER A 235 -18.31 17.00 -32.95
CA SER A 235 -19.41 17.97 -32.78
C SER A 235 -19.64 18.46 -31.34
N PRO A 236 -20.25 19.64 -31.15
CA PRO A 236 -20.84 20.12 -29.90
C PRO A 236 -21.85 19.15 -29.30
N PHE A 237 -21.88 19.11 -27.96
CA PHE A 237 -22.61 18.15 -27.15
C PHE A 237 -24.14 18.08 -27.41
N ASN A 238 -24.80 19.19 -27.77
CA ASN A 238 -26.24 19.18 -28.06
C ASN A 238 -26.59 18.28 -29.25
N LEU A 239 -25.73 18.25 -30.28
CA LEU A 239 -25.93 17.42 -31.46
C LEU A 239 -25.63 15.95 -31.16
N THR A 240 -24.55 15.68 -30.42
CA THR A 240 -24.20 14.32 -29.98
C THR A 240 -25.31 13.70 -29.14
N ARG A 241 -25.94 14.47 -28.24
CA ARG A 241 -27.11 14.05 -27.45
C ARG A 241 -28.26 13.61 -28.33
N GLU A 242 -28.59 14.41 -29.34
CA GLU A 242 -29.77 14.21 -30.18
C GLU A 242 -29.56 13.08 -31.18
N ILE A 243 -28.35 12.94 -31.71
CA ILE A 243 -27.92 11.78 -32.48
C ILE A 243 -28.06 10.50 -31.65
N TYR A 244 -27.51 10.51 -30.42
CA TYR A 244 -27.58 9.36 -29.53
C TYR A 244 -29.02 8.98 -29.19
N SER A 245 -29.82 9.96 -28.79
CA SER A 245 -31.23 9.76 -28.41
C SER A 245 -32.09 9.31 -29.59
N SER A 246 -31.80 9.79 -30.81
CA SER A 246 -32.53 9.39 -32.02
C SER A 246 -32.19 7.96 -32.42
N LEU A 247 -30.92 7.57 -32.34
CA LEU A 247 -30.47 6.20 -32.60
C LEU A 247 -31.09 5.22 -31.58
N ALA A 248 -31.08 5.58 -30.29
CA ALA A 248 -31.70 4.78 -29.22
C ALA A 248 -33.22 4.63 -29.42
N LYS A 249 -33.93 5.71 -29.77
CA LYS A 249 -35.38 5.69 -30.03
C LYS A 249 -35.76 4.90 -31.28
N SER A 250 -34.94 4.97 -32.34
CA SER A 250 -35.14 4.17 -33.56
C SER A 250 -35.04 2.67 -33.24
N LEU A 251 -34.02 2.26 -32.48
CA LEU A 251 -33.88 0.89 -32.01
C LEU A 251 -35.03 0.47 -31.10
N GLU A 252 -35.40 1.30 -30.11
CA GLU A 252 -36.55 1.06 -29.22
C GLU A 252 -37.84 0.84 -30.02
N GLY A 253 -38.13 1.72 -30.99
CA GLY A 253 -39.27 1.59 -31.90
C GLY A 253 -39.23 0.32 -32.74
N TYR A 254 -38.05 -0.09 -33.21
CA TYR A 254 -37.88 -1.32 -33.97
C TYR A 254 -38.22 -2.56 -33.13
N PHE A 255 -37.69 -2.68 -31.91
CA PHE A 255 -37.97 -3.81 -31.01
C PHE A 255 -39.42 -3.86 -30.51
N LEU A 256 -40.09 -2.71 -30.38
CA LEU A 256 -41.52 -2.65 -30.04
C LEU A 256 -42.43 -3.04 -31.22
N SER A 257 -42.03 -2.69 -32.45
CA SER A 257 -42.83 -2.93 -33.66
C SER A 257 -42.59 -4.32 -34.27
N HIS A 258 -41.36 -4.84 -34.22
CA HIS A 258 -40.96 -6.11 -34.81
C HIS A 258 -40.76 -7.18 -33.72
N LYS A 259 -41.67 -8.16 -33.67
CA LYS A 259 -41.61 -9.28 -32.73
C LYS A 259 -40.57 -10.32 -33.20
N LEU A 260 -39.30 -10.07 -32.93
CA LEU A 260 -38.23 -11.06 -33.14
C LEU A 260 -38.28 -12.11 -32.02
N SER A 261 -38.38 -13.39 -32.37
CA SER A 261 -38.32 -14.50 -31.41
C SER A 261 -36.97 -15.23 -31.43
N LEU A 262 -36.56 -15.74 -30.26
CA LEU A 262 -35.44 -16.65 -30.11
C LEU A 262 -35.88 -18.05 -30.57
N PRO A 263 -35.24 -18.64 -31.60
CA PRO A 263 -35.61 -19.96 -32.09
C PRO A 263 -35.49 -21.02 -30.99
N ILE A 264 -36.37 -22.03 -31.02
CA ILE A 264 -36.49 -23.06 -29.97
C ILE A 264 -35.57 -24.28 -30.23
N GLY A 265 -34.93 -24.38 -31.40
CA GLY A 265 -34.08 -25.52 -31.82
C GLY A 265 -32.58 -25.21 -31.98
N SER A 266 -31.87 -26.05 -32.75
CA SER A 266 -30.45 -25.84 -33.15
C SER A 266 -30.25 -24.71 -34.17
N ASP A 267 -31.34 -24.14 -34.68
CA ASP A 267 -31.30 -22.94 -35.51
C ASP A 267 -30.93 -21.74 -34.64
N GLY A 268 -29.69 -21.27 -34.74
CA GLY A 268 -29.25 -20.07 -34.04
C GLY A 268 -29.66 -18.78 -34.77
N ILE A 269 -29.37 -17.65 -34.13
CA ILE A 269 -29.45 -16.34 -34.79
C ILE A 269 -28.25 -16.21 -35.72
N ASP A 270 -28.52 -16.15 -37.02
CA ASP A 270 -27.52 -15.83 -38.04
C ASP A 270 -27.26 -14.32 -38.10
N VAL A 271 -26.05 -13.93 -37.73
CA VAL A 271 -25.56 -12.54 -37.72
C VAL A 271 -25.34 -11.98 -39.13
N THR A 272 -25.25 -12.85 -40.14
CA THR A 272 -25.14 -12.42 -41.55
C THR A 272 -26.48 -12.04 -42.17
N ARG A 273 -27.61 -12.34 -41.50
CA ARG A 273 -28.91 -11.85 -41.94
C ARG A 273 -28.92 -10.32 -41.93
N PRO A 274 -29.42 -9.67 -43.01
CA PRO A 274 -29.31 -8.23 -43.18
C PRO A 274 -30.07 -7.44 -42.11
N ASP A 275 -31.17 -7.98 -41.57
CA ASP A 275 -31.93 -7.40 -40.46
C ASP A 275 -31.15 -7.38 -39.14
N ILE A 276 -30.56 -8.52 -38.76
CA ILE A 276 -29.75 -8.65 -37.53
C ILE A 276 -28.41 -7.92 -37.65
N SER A 277 -27.76 -8.00 -38.82
CA SER A 277 -26.51 -7.28 -39.11
C SER A 277 -26.69 -5.76 -38.96
N ARG A 278 -27.81 -5.21 -39.48
CA ARG A 278 -28.16 -3.80 -39.32
C ARG A 278 -28.32 -3.41 -37.85
N LEU A 279 -29.08 -4.20 -37.07
CA LEU A 279 -29.28 -3.95 -35.64
C LEU A 279 -27.97 -4.03 -34.85
N LEU A 280 -27.10 -5.00 -35.15
CA LEU A 280 -25.80 -5.14 -34.50
C LEU A 280 -24.87 -3.96 -34.81
N LYS A 281 -24.87 -3.46 -36.06
CA LYS A 281 -24.09 -2.26 -36.43
C LYS A 281 -24.60 -1.02 -35.67
N GLN A 282 -25.92 -0.84 -35.55
CA GLN A 282 -26.53 0.24 -34.77
C GLN A 282 -26.23 0.12 -33.25
N MET A 283 -26.41 -1.08 -32.67
CA MET A 283 -26.09 -1.34 -31.26
C MET A 283 -24.60 -1.20 -30.96
N ARG A 284 -23.72 -1.55 -31.91
CA ARG A 284 -22.27 -1.35 -31.79
C ARG A 284 -21.92 0.12 -31.69
N LEU A 285 -22.53 0.95 -32.53
CA LEU A 285 -22.34 2.39 -32.48
C LEU A 285 -22.82 2.98 -31.13
N ILE A 286 -23.98 2.54 -30.62
CA ILE A 286 -24.44 2.91 -29.26
C ILE A 286 -23.41 2.52 -28.20
N ASN A 287 -22.91 1.28 -28.25
CA ASN A 287 -21.96 0.76 -27.28
C ASN A 287 -20.62 1.50 -27.29
N ASP A 288 -20.11 1.82 -28.49
CA ASP A 288 -18.88 2.59 -28.66
C ASP A 288 -19.06 4.02 -28.10
N PHE A 289 -20.20 4.68 -28.38
CA PHE A 289 -20.55 5.96 -27.74
C PHE A 289 -20.62 5.85 -26.22
N GLN A 290 -21.31 4.84 -25.66
CA GLN A 290 -21.39 4.65 -24.21
C GLN A 290 -20.01 4.53 -23.56
N LYS A 291 -19.04 3.91 -24.24
CA LYS A 291 -17.66 3.75 -23.75
C LYS A 291 -16.84 5.04 -23.82
N GLU A 292 -17.18 5.98 -24.69
CA GLU A 292 -16.45 7.25 -24.88
C GLU A 292 -17.06 8.41 -24.09
N MET A 293 -18.38 8.47 -23.92
CA MET A 293 -19.06 9.52 -23.12
C MET A 293 -18.39 9.85 -21.77
N PRO A 294 -17.83 8.87 -21.02
CA PRO A 294 -17.11 9.14 -19.79
C PRO A 294 -16.05 10.24 -19.80
N SER A 295 -15.30 10.39 -20.89
CA SER A 295 -14.20 11.38 -20.95
C SER A 295 -14.69 12.82 -20.97
N PHE A 296 -15.99 13.06 -21.19
CA PHE A 296 -16.52 14.40 -21.39
C PHE A 296 -17.59 14.82 -20.37
N TRP A 297 -18.09 13.93 -19.49
CA TRP A 297 -19.18 14.27 -18.53
C TRP A 297 -18.91 15.55 -17.70
N ILE A 298 -17.68 15.73 -17.21
CA ILE A 298 -17.32 16.86 -16.33
C ILE A 298 -17.37 18.20 -17.09
N ARG A 299 -17.20 18.17 -18.42
CA ARG A 299 -17.21 19.36 -19.27
C ARG A 299 -18.62 19.77 -19.72
N HIS A 300 -19.66 19.06 -19.26
CA HIS A 300 -21.02 19.18 -19.78
C HIS A 300 -22.09 19.31 -18.68
N PRO A 301 -23.27 19.88 -18.99
CA PRO A 301 -24.38 20.00 -18.02
C PRO A 301 -24.95 18.63 -17.58
N GLU A 302 -25.43 18.54 -16.33
CA GLU A 302 -25.97 17.28 -15.76
C GLU A 302 -27.14 16.74 -16.57
N LYS A 303 -27.97 17.64 -17.08
CA LYS A 303 -29.15 17.32 -17.88
C LYS A 303 -28.80 16.56 -19.17
N TYR A 304 -27.66 16.89 -19.80
CA TYR A 304 -27.18 16.16 -20.98
C TYR A 304 -26.90 14.69 -20.65
N MET A 305 -26.17 14.46 -19.56
CA MET A 305 -25.81 13.12 -19.11
C MET A 305 -27.04 12.33 -18.69
N GLU A 306 -27.97 12.95 -17.96
CA GLU A 306 -29.22 12.31 -17.53
C GLU A 306 -30.06 11.85 -18.73
N GLU A 307 -30.21 12.67 -19.77
CA GLU A 307 -30.97 12.31 -20.98
C GLU A 307 -30.32 11.14 -21.75
N VAL A 308 -28.99 11.07 -21.81
CA VAL A 308 -28.26 9.95 -22.45
C VAL A 308 -28.41 8.65 -21.64
N ILE A 309 -28.30 8.73 -20.31
CA ILE A 309 -28.49 7.58 -19.41
C ILE A 309 -29.95 7.10 -19.50
N GLU A 310 -30.91 8.03 -19.48
CA GLU A 310 -32.34 7.71 -19.58
C GLU A 310 -32.68 7.07 -20.93
N SER A 311 -32.16 7.59 -22.04
CA SER A 311 -32.35 6.99 -23.38
C SER A 311 -31.79 5.57 -23.46
N THR A 312 -30.63 5.32 -22.82
CA THR A 312 -30.05 3.98 -22.70
C THR A 312 -30.94 3.04 -21.90
N PHE A 313 -31.38 3.47 -20.71
CA PHE A 313 -32.20 2.63 -19.84
C PHE A 313 -33.59 2.38 -20.41
N SER A 314 -34.17 3.33 -21.16
CA SER A 314 -35.41 3.13 -21.91
C SER A 314 -35.25 1.99 -22.92
N LEU A 315 -34.23 2.07 -23.78
CA LEU A 315 -33.92 1.04 -24.77
C LEU A 315 -33.73 -0.35 -24.14
N LEU A 316 -32.97 -0.45 -23.05
CA LEU A 316 -32.71 -1.74 -22.39
C LEU A 316 -33.92 -2.28 -21.61
N SER A 317 -34.91 -1.44 -21.31
CA SER A 317 -36.13 -1.83 -20.57
C SER A 317 -37.26 -2.31 -21.49
N VAL A 318 -37.01 -2.36 -22.81
CA VAL A 318 -37.97 -2.86 -23.79
C VAL A 318 -38.13 -4.38 -23.63
N HIS A 319 -39.29 -4.79 -23.17
CA HIS A 319 -39.72 -6.19 -23.14
C HIS A 319 -40.88 -6.36 -24.12
N PRO A 320 -40.70 -7.05 -25.25
CA PRO A 320 -41.79 -7.29 -26.19
C PRO A 320 -42.88 -8.16 -25.53
N ASP A 321 -44.07 -7.61 -25.30
CA ASP A 321 -45.19 -8.37 -24.75
C ASP A 321 -45.67 -9.42 -25.77
N LEU A 322 -45.28 -10.67 -25.55
CA LEU A 322 -45.98 -11.84 -26.10
C LEU A 322 -47.17 -12.10 -25.17
N GLY A 323 -48.31 -11.52 -25.53
CA GLY A 323 -49.55 -11.64 -24.75
C GLY A 323 -49.87 -13.09 -24.38
N LEU A 324 -50.28 -13.29 -23.12
CA LEU A 324 -50.99 -14.46 -22.58
C LEU A 324 -50.71 -15.79 -23.32
N ALA A 325 -49.49 -16.30 -23.24
CA ALA A 325 -49.19 -17.63 -23.75
C ALA A 325 -48.57 -18.51 -22.66
N SER A 326 -49.13 -19.72 -22.57
CA SER A 326 -48.77 -20.90 -21.77
C SER A 326 -47.26 -21.08 -21.46
N PRO A 327 -46.89 -21.75 -20.35
CA PRO A 327 -45.50 -22.11 -20.07
C PRO A 327 -44.96 -23.02 -21.18
N GLY A 328 -44.20 -22.46 -22.12
CA GLY A 328 -43.57 -23.20 -23.22
C GLY A 328 -43.29 -22.41 -24.50
N THR A 329 -43.88 -21.22 -24.68
CA THR A 329 -43.80 -20.46 -25.95
C THR A 329 -42.67 -19.40 -25.99
N GLU A 330 -42.04 -19.30 -27.15
CA GLU A 330 -40.95 -18.42 -27.63
C GLU A 330 -40.56 -17.23 -26.72
N LYS A 331 -39.28 -17.15 -26.30
CA LYS A 331 -38.73 -15.93 -25.69
C LYS A 331 -38.49 -14.90 -26.80
N ALA A 332 -38.88 -13.64 -26.58
CA ALA A 332 -38.56 -12.55 -27.51
C ALA A 332 -37.07 -12.17 -27.45
N LEU A 333 -36.51 -11.73 -28.58
CA LEU A 333 -35.16 -11.16 -28.64
C LEU A 333 -35.19 -9.73 -28.10
N GLU A 334 -34.66 -9.54 -26.89
CA GLU A 334 -34.53 -8.21 -26.26
C GLU A 334 -33.25 -7.47 -26.72
N PRO A 335 -33.23 -6.12 -26.65
CA PRO A 335 -32.04 -5.34 -27.01
C PRO A 335 -30.77 -5.73 -26.24
N VAL A 336 -30.94 -6.18 -24.99
CA VAL A 336 -29.82 -6.56 -24.12
C VAL A 336 -29.05 -7.78 -24.65
N TYR A 337 -29.69 -8.70 -25.39
CA TYR A 337 -28.97 -9.83 -26.01
C TYR A 337 -27.96 -9.36 -27.05
N LEU A 338 -28.33 -8.37 -27.89
CA LEU A 338 -27.42 -7.80 -28.88
C LEU A 338 -26.30 -6.99 -28.21
N LEU A 339 -26.61 -6.25 -27.15
CA LEU A 339 -25.59 -5.54 -26.38
C LEU A 339 -24.61 -6.49 -25.69
N ALA A 340 -25.10 -7.60 -25.12
CA ALA A 340 -24.28 -8.61 -24.47
C ALA A 340 -23.37 -9.35 -25.44
N LEU A 341 -23.80 -9.57 -26.68
CA LEU A 341 -22.92 -10.09 -27.75
C LEU A 341 -21.76 -9.13 -28.08
N LEU A 342 -22.02 -7.82 -28.09
CA LEU A 342 -21.05 -6.79 -28.45
C LEU A 342 -20.11 -6.40 -27.29
N ASP A 343 -20.60 -6.46 -26.05
CA ASP A 343 -19.84 -6.16 -24.83
C ASP A 343 -20.26 -7.09 -23.68
N ILE A 344 -19.78 -8.33 -23.75
CA ILE A 344 -20.14 -9.38 -22.79
C ILE A 344 -19.79 -9.04 -21.33
N LYS A 345 -18.76 -8.22 -21.08
CA LYS A 345 -18.32 -7.83 -19.73
C LYS A 345 -18.94 -6.51 -19.24
N ALA A 346 -19.88 -5.95 -19.98
CA ALA A 346 -20.52 -4.66 -19.66
C ALA A 346 -19.48 -3.56 -19.35
N THR A 347 -18.42 -3.47 -20.17
CA THR A 347 -17.35 -2.48 -19.98
C THR A 347 -17.85 -1.04 -20.08
N TRP A 348 -18.89 -0.80 -20.88
CA TRP A 348 -19.61 0.49 -20.93
C TRP A 348 -20.12 0.90 -19.54
N PHE A 349 -20.79 -0.02 -18.83
CA PHE A 349 -21.38 0.25 -17.52
C PHE A 349 -20.29 0.43 -16.46
N ASN A 350 -19.20 -0.35 -16.53
CA ASN A 350 -18.06 -0.17 -15.64
C ASN A 350 -17.46 1.25 -15.74
N LYS A 351 -17.32 1.79 -16.96
CA LYS A 351 -16.84 3.17 -17.16
C LYS A 351 -17.82 4.21 -16.60
N TRP A 352 -19.12 3.98 -16.77
CA TRP A 352 -20.20 4.81 -16.19
C TRP A 352 -20.20 4.83 -14.67
N MET A 353 -19.77 3.74 -14.05
CA MET A 353 -19.74 3.59 -12.60
C MET A 353 -18.44 4.13 -11.95
N HIS A 354 -17.52 4.74 -12.70
CA HIS A 354 -16.26 5.27 -12.14
C HIS A 354 -16.43 6.63 -11.45
N SER A 355 -17.15 7.57 -12.07
CA SER A 355 -17.32 8.93 -11.52
C SER A 355 -18.47 8.98 -10.50
N TYR A 356 -18.38 9.81 -9.46
CA TYR A 356 -19.51 10.04 -8.55
C TYR A 356 -20.71 10.68 -9.27
N TYR A 357 -20.42 11.61 -10.19
CA TYR A 357 -21.39 12.39 -10.93
C TYR A 357 -22.38 11.52 -11.72
N SER A 358 -21.87 10.61 -12.55
CA SER A 358 -22.69 9.66 -13.33
C SER A 358 -23.40 8.64 -12.43
N ARG A 359 -22.72 8.10 -11.40
CA ARG A 359 -23.30 7.12 -10.47
C ARG A 359 -24.56 7.63 -9.77
N ALA A 360 -24.55 8.88 -9.32
CA ALA A 360 -25.69 9.46 -8.61
C ALA A 360 -26.97 9.45 -9.47
N VAL A 361 -26.84 9.85 -10.75
CA VAL A 361 -27.95 9.85 -11.71
C VAL A 361 -28.39 8.43 -12.06
N ILE A 362 -27.44 7.51 -12.30
CA ILE A 362 -27.73 6.10 -12.59
C ILE A 362 -28.56 5.47 -11.48
N PHE A 363 -28.15 5.59 -10.23
CA PHE A 363 -28.89 4.99 -9.11
C PHE A 363 -30.27 5.63 -8.91
N ARG A 364 -30.38 6.95 -9.08
CA ARG A 364 -31.67 7.67 -9.02
C ARG A 364 -32.66 7.16 -10.08
N LEU A 365 -32.19 6.96 -11.32
CA LEU A 365 -33.03 6.47 -12.42
C LEU A 365 -33.39 4.98 -12.27
N LEU A 366 -32.44 4.15 -11.82
CA LEU A 366 -32.69 2.72 -11.53
C LEU A 366 -33.69 2.55 -10.38
N GLU A 367 -33.64 3.39 -9.35
CA GLU A 367 -34.57 3.31 -8.22
C GLU A 367 -35.98 3.78 -8.60
N ARG A 368 -36.11 4.90 -9.32
CA ARG A 368 -37.40 5.56 -9.57
C ARG A 368 -38.16 5.03 -10.79
N LYS A 369 -37.46 4.70 -11.89
CA LYS A 369 -38.09 4.46 -13.20
C LYS A 369 -37.72 3.10 -13.81
N TYR A 370 -36.47 2.66 -13.66
CA TYR A 370 -35.93 1.50 -14.39
C TYR A 370 -35.53 0.33 -13.48
N LYS A 371 -36.26 0.11 -12.38
CA LYS A 371 -35.99 -0.99 -11.42
C LYS A 371 -36.12 -2.37 -12.07
N SER A 372 -36.89 -2.49 -13.15
CA SER A 372 -37.05 -3.71 -13.97
C SER A 372 -35.73 -4.23 -14.53
N LEU A 373 -34.76 -3.37 -14.86
CA LEU A 373 -33.45 -3.79 -15.39
C LEU A 373 -32.67 -4.63 -14.38
N ILE A 374 -32.71 -4.24 -13.10
CA ILE A 374 -32.07 -5.00 -12.02
C ILE A 374 -32.82 -6.31 -11.77
N VAL A 375 -34.16 -6.29 -11.82
CA VAL A 375 -34.97 -7.51 -11.71
C VAL A 375 -34.65 -8.49 -12.84
N ALA A 376 -34.53 -8.00 -14.08
CA ALA A 376 -34.16 -8.81 -15.24
C ALA A 376 -32.77 -9.43 -15.07
N ALA A 377 -31.78 -8.64 -14.65
CA ALA A 377 -30.42 -9.12 -14.40
C ALA A 377 -30.37 -10.22 -13.33
N VAL A 378 -31.05 -10.04 -12.19
CA VAL A 378 -31.13 -11.07 -11.13
C VAL A 378 -31.88 -12.32 -11.62
N GLN A 379 -32.93 -12.13 -12.42
CA GLN A 379 -33.69 -13.24 -12.99
C GLN A 379 -32.86 -14.07 -13.99
N GLN A 380 -31.88 -13.48 -14.69
CA GLN A 380 -30.93 -14.24 -15.50
C GLN A 380 -30.01 -15.13 -14.65
N CYS A 381 -29.51 -14.63 -13.51
CA CYS A 381 -28.71 -15.45 -12.59
C CYS A 381 -29.51 -16.66 -12.04
N LEU A 382 -30.78 -16.45 -11.70
CA LEU A 382 -31.68 -17.53 -11.24
C LEU A 382 -32.00 -18.55 -12.34
N GLN A 383 -32.25 -18.10 -13.57
CA GLN A 383 -32.48 -18.99 -14.71
C GLN A 383 -31.26 -19.86 -15.01
N HIS A 384 -30.06 -19.25 -15.02
CA HIS A 384 -28.82 -19.98 -15.23
C HIS A 384 -28.58 -21.04 -14.16
N LEU A 385 -28.91 -20.76 -12.89
CA LEU A 385 -28.83 -21.74 -11.81
C LEU A 385 -29.80 -22.91 -12.04
N SER A 386 -31.06 -22.66 -12.40
CA SER A 386 -32.05 -23.73 -12.65
C SER A 386 -31.72 -24.59 -13.88
N ASP A 387 -31.17 -23.99 -14.94
CA ASP A 387 -30.86 -24.69 -16.19
C ASP A 387 -29.63 -25.62 -16.05
N CYS A 388 -28.77 -25.37 -15.06
CA CYS A 388 -27.61 -26.22 -14.78
C CYS A 388 -27.97 -27.59 -14.21
N GLU A 389 -29.14 -27.75 -13.59
CA GLU A 389 -29.60 -29.05 -13.07
C GLU A 389 -30.00 -30.04 -14.18
N HIS A 390 -30.12 -29.58 -15.43
CA HIS A 390 -30.72 -30.36 -16.54
C HIS A 390 -29.82 -30.58 -17.77
N ARG A 391 -28.57 -30.09 -17.81
CA ARG A 391 -27.68 -30.28 -18.98
C ARG A 391 -26.81 -31.54 -18.89
N SER A 392 -27.10 -32.52 -19.74
CA SER A 392 -26.11 -33.53 -20.17
C SER A 392 -25.18 -32.94 -21.23
N PRO A 393 -23.86 -33.23 -21.23
CA PRO A 393 -22.93 -32.69 -22.21
C PRO A 393 -23.19 -33.32 -23.59
N GLN A 394 -23.95 -32.63 -24.43
CA GLN A 394 -24.01 -32.94 -25.86
C GLN A 394 -22.92 -32.15 -26.57
N THR A 395 -21.88 -32.85 -27.00
CA THR A 395 -20.90 -32.35 -27.96
C THR A 395 -21.55 -32.28 -29.35
N SER A 396 -22.05 -31.11 -29.73
CA SER A 396 -22.40 -30.82 -31.14
C SER A 396 -21.17 -30.24 -31.84
N GLY A 397 -20.64 -31.02 -32.78
CA GLY A 397 -19.51 -30.66 -33.62
C GLY A 397 -19.84 -29.55 -34.62
N SER A 398 -18.76 -28.90 -35.08
CA SER A 398 -18.64 -28.01 -36.24
C SER A 398 -19.84 -27.08 -36.52
N SER A 399 -19.72 -25.79 -36.23
CA SER A 399 -20.67 -24.80 -36.73
C SER A 399 -19.98 -23.48 -37.07
N GLN A 400 -20.40 -22.91 -38.19
CA GLN A 400 -19.89 -21.69 -38.80
C GLN A 400 -19.95 -20.51 -37.82
N TRP A 401 -18.92 -19.64 -37.84
CA TRP A 401 -18.72 -18.51 -36.91
C TRP A 401 -19.80 -17.41 -36.97
N SER A 402 -20.87 -17.62 -37.74
CA SER A 402 -21.92 -16.64 -38.06
C SER A 402 -23.26 -16.90 -37.36
N ILE A 403 -23.44 -18.06 -36.72
CA ILE A 403 -24.72 -18.49 -36.14
C ILE A 403 -24.56 -18.69 -34.63
N TYR A 404 -25.33 -17.94 -33.83
CA TYR A 404 -25.32 -18.04 -32.36
C TYR A 404 -26.55 -18.80 -31.85
N ILE A 405 -26.34 -19.92 -31.17
CA ILE A 405 -27.42 -20.73 -30.63
C ILE A 405 -28.04 -20.02 -29.41
N ARG A 406 -29.33 -20.23 -29.15
CA ARG A 406 -30.05 -19.64 -28.01
C ARG A 406 -29.30 -19.78 -26.68
N SER A 407 -28.69 -20.94 -26.42
CA SER A 407 -27.91 -21.18 -25.21
C SER A 407 -26.68 -20.29 -25.06
N GLU A 408 -26.05 -19.89 -26.17
CA GLU A 408 -24.88 -19.00 -26.19
C GLU A 408 -25.31 -17.54 -25.94
N LEU A 409 -26.47 -17.14 -26.48
CA LEU A 409 -27.07 -15.82 -26.26
C LEU A 409 -27.54 -15.64 -24.82
N GLU A 410 -28.24 -16.64 -24.27
CA GLU A 410 -28.65 -16.65 -22.86
C GLU A 410 -27.43 -16.60 -21.94
N TYR A 411 -26.34 -17.31 -22.31
CA TYR A 411 -25.09 -17.24 -21.57
C TYR A 411 -24.41 -15.87 -21.64
N ALA A 412 -24.33 -15.25 -22.82
CA ALA A 412 -23.77 -13.91 -22.97
C ALA A 412 -24.56 -12.89 -22.14
N PHE A 413 -25.89 -12.97 -22.14
CA PHE A 413 -26.75 -12.11 -21.31
C PHE A 413 -26.55 -12.36 -19.80
N PHE A 414 -26.40 -13.62 -19.38
CA PHE A 414 -26.05 -13.95 -18.00
C PHE A 414 -24.73 -13.30 -17.58
N VAL A 415 -23.65 -13.44 -18.37
CA VAL A 415 -22.34 -12.84 -18.05
C VAL A 415 -22.42 -11.31 -17.98
N HIS A 416 -23.12 -10.69 -18.94
CA HIS A 416 -23.33 -9.24 -18.96
C HIS A 416 -24.08 -8.77 -17.70
N SER A 417 -25.17 -9.48 -17.34
CA SER A 417 -25.97 -9.19 -16.15
C SER A 417 -25.15 -9.32 -14.87
N LEU A 418 -24.30 -10.36 -14.77
CA LEU A 418 -23.42 -10.58 -13.64
C LEU A 418 -22.41 -9.43 -13.48
N CYS A 419 -21.82 -8.95 -14.58
CA CYS A 419 -20.89 -7.81 -14.56
C CYS A 419 -21.58 -6.51 -14.13
N VAL A 420 -22.81 -6.25 -14.60
CA VAL A 420 -23.62 -5.09 -14.18
C VAL A 420 -23.94 -5.17 -12.68
N LEU A 421 -24.46 -6.31 -12.21
CA LEU A 421 -24.78 -6.53 -10.80
C LEU A 421 -23.55 -6.36 -9.91
N GLY A 422 -22.41 -6.92 -10.32
CA GLY A 422 -21.14 -6.76 -9.59
C GLY A 422 -20.77 -5.29 -9.35
N LYS A 423 -20.99 -4.42 -10.33
CA LYS A 423 -20.73 -2.97 -10.19
C LYS A 423 -21.79 -2.23 -9.37
N VAL A 424 -23.03 -2.67 -9.42
CA VAL A 424 -24.12 -2.11 -8.60
C VAL A 424 -23.89 -2.39 -7.11
N LEU A 425 -23.54 -3.63 -6.76
CA LEU A 425 -23.43 -4.09 -5.36
C LEU A 425 -22.27 -3.47 -4.58
N ILE A 426 -21.23 -3.01 -5.28
CA ILE A 426 -20.09 -2.32 -4.67
C ILE A 426 -20.54 -1.05 -3.94
N TYR A 427 -21.55 -0.35 -4.45
CA TYR A 427 -21.96 0.96 -3.93
C TYR A 427 -23.19 0.90 -3.04
N THR A 428 -23.20 1.73 -1.99
CA THR A 428 -24.26 1.78 -0.97
C THR A 428 -25.63 2.09 -1.56
N ASN A 429 -25.74 3.01 -2.52
CA ASN A 429 -27.01 3.30 -3.19
C ASN A 429 -27.49 2.16 -4.11
N GLY A 430 -26.57 1.34 -4.64
CA GLY A 430 -26.93 0.15 -5.41
C GLY A 430 -27.50 -0.96 -4.52
N ARG A 431 -26.94 -1.16 -3.32
CA ARG A 431 -27.46 -2.12 -2.34
C ARG A 431 -28.86 -1.76 -1.84
N LYS A 432 -29.18 -0.46 -1.72
CA LYS A 432 -30.53 0.04 -1.38
C LYS A 432 -31.62 -0.30 -2.40
N LEU A 433 -31.26 -0.74 -3.62
CA LEU A 433 -32.25 -1.21 -4.59
C LEU A 433 -32.94 -2.50 -4.14
N PHE A 434 -32.33 -3.24 -3.21
CA PHE A 434 -32.86 -4.45 -2.59
C PHE A 434 -33.64 -4.12 -1.30
N PRO A 435 -34.70 -4.89 -1.00
CA PRO A 435 -35.13 -6.09 -1.72
C PRO A 435 -35.96 -5.79 -2.98
N ILE A 436 -36.06 -6.80 -3.87
CA ILE A 436 -36.78 -6.71 -5.15
C ILE A 436 -37.85 -7.79 -5.28
N LYS A 437 -38.92 -7.53 -6.05
CA LYS A 437 -39.96 -8.54 -6.35
C LYS A 437 -39.60 -9.29 -7.64
N ILE A 438 -39.50 -10.62 -7.57
CA ILE A 438 -39.18 -11.49 -8.72
C ILE A 438 -40.40 -12.32 -9.08
N ARG A 439 -40.72 -12.44 -10.37
CA ARG A 439 -41.97 -13.07 -10.87
C ARG A 439 -42.21 -14.51 -10.36
N LYS A 440 -41.15 -15.27 -10.03
CA LYS A 440 -41.23 -16.67 -9.56
C LYS A 440 -41.18 -16.84 -8.03
N HIS A 441 -40.89 -15.79 -7.28
CA HIS A 441 -40.78 -15.83 -5.81
C HIS A 441 -41.95 -15.08 -5.18
N LYS A 442 -42.61 -15.69 -4.18
CA LYS A 442 -43.72 -15.05 -3.45
C LYS A 442 -43.24 -13.92 -2.54
N ASP A 443 -42.04 -14.06 -1.98
CA ASP A 443 -41.44 -13.10 -1.05
C ASP A 443 -40.48 -12.12 -1.74
N LEU A 444 -40.19 -11.02 -1.05
CA LEU A 444 -39.19 -10.02 -1.45
C LEU A 444 -37.80 -10.66 -1.47
N TYR A 445 -37.13 -10.64 -2.62
CA TYR A 445 -35.80 -11.22 -2.81
C TYR A 445 -34.74 -10.27 -2.25
N SER A 446 -34.02 -10.72 -1.22
CA SER A 446 -33.06 -9.89 -0.49
C SER A 446 -31.68 -9.86 -1.15
N LEU A 447 -30.83 -8.94 -0.68
CA LEU A 447 -29.43 -8.87 -1.06
C LEU A 447 -28.67 -10.16 -0.66
N THR A 448 -28.99 -10.72 0.51
CA THR A 448 -28.42 -11.96 1.02
C THR A 448 -28.76 -13.14 0.11
N ASP A 449 -30.02 -13.23 -0.34
CA ASP A 449 -30.46 -14.30 -1.27
C ASP A 449 -29.74 -14.22 -2.61
N LEU A 450 -29.44 -13.01 -3.11
CA LEU A 450 -28.65 -12.84 -4.33
C LEU A 450 -27.24 -13.40 -4.15
N VAL A 451 -26.55 -13.03 -3.07
CA VAL A 451 -25.18 -13.48 -2.82
C VAL A 451 -25.12 -14.99 -2.62
N VAL A 452 -26.09 -15.58 -1.92
CA VAL A 452 -26.23 -17.04 -1.78
C VAL A 452 -26.43 -17.71 -3.14
N THR A 453 -27.29 -17.16 -4.01
CA THR A 453 -27.46 -17.66 -5.40
C THR A 453 -26.16 -17.57 -6.19
N LEU A 454 -25.39 -16.48 -6.07
CA LEU A 454 -24.08 -16.37 -6.72
C LEU A 454 -23.12 -17.47 -6.22
N ILE A 455 -23.05 -17.70 -4.92
CA ILE A 455 -22.23 -18.79 -4.34
C ILE A 455 -22.69 -20.16 -4.85
N ASN A 456 -23.99 -20.40 -5.00
CA ASN A 456 -24.50 -21.66 -5.57
C ASN A 456 -24.11 -21.83 -7.05
N ILE A 457 -24.11 -20.75 -7.85
CA ILE A 457 -23.58 -20.77 -9.23
C ILE A 457 -22.09 -21.17 -9.23
N MET A 458 -21.31 -20.70 -8.24
CA MET A 458 -19.91 -21.11 -8.07
C MET A 458 -19.76 -22.62 -7.77
N TYR A 459 -20.75 -23.27 -7.13
CA TYR A 459 -20.74 -24.69 -6.76
C TYR A 459 -21.13 -25.65 -7.88
N GLN A 460 -22.12 -25.30 -8.71
CA GLN A 460 -22.80 -26.27 -9.57
C GLN A 460 -22.11 -26.59 -10.92
N HIS A 461 -20.96 -25.98 -11.24
CA HIS A 461 -20.30 -26.19 -12.54
C HIS A 461 -19.12 -27.17 -12.52
N PRO A 462 -19.24 -28.42 -13.02
CA PRO A 462 -18.09 -29.25 -13.31
C PRO A 462 -17.21 -28.60 -14.40
N GLN A 463 -15.89 -28.65 -14.23
CA GLN A 463 -14.94 -28.23 -15.26
C GLN A 463 -15.21 -29.08 -16.52
N PRO A 464 -15.35 -28.50 -17.73
CA PRO A 464 -15.32 -29.31 -18.92
C PRO A 464 -13.95 -30.00 -19.02
N PRO A 465 -13.87 -31.30 -19.37
CA PRO A 465 -12.59 -31.97 -19.61
C PRO A 465 -11.84 -31.20 -20.71
N ARG A 466 -10.59 -30.83 -20.42
CA ARG A 466 -9.72 -30.07 -21.33
C ARG A 466 -9.69 -30.76 -22.71
N ALA A 467 -10.34 -30.15 -23.71
CA ALA A 467 -10.07 -30.46 -25.11
C ALA A 467 -8.72 -29.82 -25.47
N PRO A 468 -7.71 -30.57 -25.97
CA PRO A 468 -6.33 -30.07 -26.08
C PRO A 468 -6.06 -28.94 -27.08
N ASN A 469 -7.03 -28.47 -27.89
CA ASN A 469 -6.71 -27.77 -29.15
C ASN A 469 -7.44 -26.44 -29.44
N LEU A 470 -7.95 -25.70 -28.46
CA LEU A 470 -8.45 -24.32 -28.70
C LEU A 470 -7.51 -23.27 -28.10
N LEU A 471 -6.44 -22.99 -28.86
CA LEU A 471 -5.64 -21.78 -28.74
C LEU A 471 -6.48 -20.57 -29.24
N CYS A 472 -6.33 -19.43 -28.56
CA CYS A 472 -6.95 -18.11 -28.81
C CYS A 472 -8.28 -17.78 -28.09
N CYS A 473 -8.25 -17.65 -26.76
CA CYS A 473 -8.82 -16.46 -26.09
C CYS A 473 -8.22 -16.28 -24.68
N PRO A 474 -7.61 -15.13 -24.31
CA PRO A 474 -6.98 -14.93 -23.00
C PRO A 474 -7.95 -14.65 -21.84
N VAL A 475 -9.27 -14.74 -22.06
CA VAL A 475 -10.28 -14.35 -21.07
C VAL A 475 -11.11 -15.57 -20.65
N SER A 476 -10.90 -16.07 -19.44
CA SER A 476 -11.72 -17.14 -18.85
C SER A 476 -13.12 -16.60 -18.55
N LEU A 477 -14.07 -16.82 -19.47
CA LEU A 477 -15.48 -16.46 -19.29
C LEU A 477 -16.25 -17.51 -18.46
N ALA A 478 -15.59 -18.35 -17.68
CA ALA A 478 -16.25 -19.40 -16.91
C ALA A 478 -17.11 -18.79 -15.77
N PRO A 479 -18.35 -19.28 -15.51
CA PRO A 479 -19.24 -18.67 -14.52
C PRO A 479 -18.63 -18.65 -13.12
N ARG A 480 -17.94 -19.74 -12.76
CA ARG A 480 -17.24 -19.86 -11.47
C ARG A 480 -16.20 -18.76 -11.29
N SER A 481 -15.36 -18.52 -12.31
CA SER A 481 -14.32 -17.48 -12.26
C SER A 481 -14.94 -16.09 -12.16
N LEU A 482 -15.98 -15.80 -12.95
CA LEU A 482 -16.66 -14.51 -12.96
C LEU A 482 -17.35 -14.19 -11.63
N VAL A 483 -18.06 -15.17 -11.06
CA VAL A 483 -18.67 -15.03 -9.73
C VAL A 483 -17.59 -14.83 -8.68
N THR A 484 -16.49 -15.59 -8.76
CA THR A 484 -15.39 -15.45 -7.81
C THR A 484 -14.77 -14.05 -7.86
N GLU A 485 -14.53 -13.51 -9.06
CA GLU A 485 -14.07 -12.13 -9.27
C GLU A 485 -15.05 -11.10 -8.69
N LEU A 486 -16.35 -11.32 -8.84
CA LEU A 486 -17.38 -10.47 -8.24
C LEU A 486 -17.32 -10.50 -6.71
N LEU A 487 -17.28 -11.69 -6.11
CA LEU A 487 -17.17 -11.85 -4.66
C LEU A 487 -15.86 -11.22 -4.13
N TRP A 488 -14.77 -11.29 -4.89
CA TRP A 488 -13.52 -10.61 -4.54
C TRP A 488 -13.69 -9.10 -4.49
N MET A 489 -14.29 -8.50 -5.53
CA MET A 489 -14.57 -7.05 -5.54
C MET A 489 -15.43 -6.63 -4.34
N LEU A 490 -16.38 -7.46 -3.91
CA LEU A 490 -17.21 -7.17 -2.73
C LEU A 490 -16.43 -7.28 -1.41
N CYS A 491 -15.46 -8.19 -1.31
CA CYS A 491 -14.61 -8.36 -0.13
C CYS A 491 -13.59 -7.24 0.05
N GLU A 492 -13.12 -6.63 -1.05
CA GLU A 492 -12.08 -5.58 -1.01
C GLU A 492 -12.59 -4.25 -0.42
N GLN A 493 -13.89 -3.97 -0.48
CA GLN A 493 -14.49 -2.78 0.13
C GLN A 493 -15.22 -3.13 1.44
N THR A 494 -14.86 -2.43 2.52
CA THR A 494 -15.32 -2.72 3.89
C THR A 494 -16.83 -2.58 4.07
N GLU A 495 -17.46 -1.59 3.44
CA GLU A 495 -18.92 -1.39 3.52
C GLU A 495 -19.70 -2.44 2.73
N SER A 496 -19.30 -2.74 1.50
CA SER A 496 -19.96 -3.78 0.69
C SER A 496 -19.78 -5.17 1.31
N ALA A 497 -18.60 -5.48 1.83
CA ALA A 497 -18.36 -6.76 2.48
C ALA A 497 -19.27 -6.95 3.71
N ALA A 498 -19.48 -5.88 4.49
CA ALA A 498 -20.34 -5.92 5.67
C ALA A 498 -21.81 -6.20 5.35
N GLU A 499 -22.37 -5.55 4.34
CA GLU A 499 -23.78 -5.72 3.97
C GLU A 499 -24.03 -6.96 3.10
N CYS A 500 -23.06 -7.37 2.27
CA CYS A 500 -23.20 -8.50 1.35
C CYS A 500 -22.63 -9.81 1.90
N ILE A 501 -21.34 -9.83 2.26
CA ILE A 501 -20.57 -11.07 2.50
C ILE A 501 -20.62 -11.53 3.95
N TYR A 502 -20.53 -10.61 4.91
CA TYR A 502 -20.42 -10.89 6.34
C TYR A 502 -21.74 -11.31 7.01
N GLN A 503 -22.79 -11.54 6.21
CA GLN A 503 -24.08 -12.03 6.68
C GLN A 503 -23.97 -13.53 7.02
N SER A 504 -24.54 -13.95 8.15
CA SER A 504 -24.44 -15.36 8.61
C SER A 504 -24.85 -16.39 7.54
N PRO A 505 -25.98 -16.22 6.81
CA PRO A 505 -26.38 -17.19 5.78
C PRO A 505 -25.36 -17.33 4.66
N VAL A 506 -24.64 -16.24 4.32
CA VAL A 506 -23.64 -16.24 3.25
C VAL A 506 -22.39 -17.01 3.68
N ILE A 507 -21.91 -16.76 4.89
CA ILE A 507 -20.75 -17.47 5.44
C ILE A 507 -21.07 -18.95 5.66
N GLU A 508 -22.26 -19.28 6.16
CA GLU A 508 -22.72 -20.66 6.31
C GLU A 508 -22.81 -21.37 4.96
N THR A 509 -23.32 -20.69 3.93
CA THR A 509 -23.33 -21.24 2.56
C THR A 509 -21.91 -21.52 2.09
N LEU A 510 -20.96 -20.58 2.28
CA LEU A 510 -19.55 -20.76 1.93
C LEU A 510 -18.89 -21.96 2.61
N LEU A 511 -19.22 -22.21 3.89
CA LEU A 511 -18.64 -23.27 4.71
C LEU A 511 -19.38 -24.62 4.57
N ALA A 512 -20.62 -24.64 4.08
CA ALA A 512 -21.43 -25.85 3.97
C ALA A 512 -20.73 -27.02 3.25
N PRO A 513 -20.01 -26.81 2.11
CA PRO A 513 -19.25 -27.89 1.48
C PRO A 513 -18.16 -28.48 2.38
N LEU A 514 -17.50 -27.64 3.20
CA LEU A 514 -16.44 -28.09 4.12
C LEU A 514 -17.00 -28.93 5.25
N ILE A 515 -18.13 -28.50 5.82
CA ILE A 515 -18.82 -29.23 6.90
C ILE A 515 -19.26 -30.61 6.40
N ARG A 516 -19.87 -30.68 5.20
CA ARG A 516 -20.30 -31.95 4.59
C ARG A 516 -19.13 -32.90 4.32
N LEU A 517 -18.02 -32.38 3.81
CA LEU A 517 -16.80 -33.17 3.60
C LEU A 517 -16.18 -33.66 4.91
N LEU A 518 -16.15 -32.82 5.96
CA LEU A 518 -15.69 -33.20 7.30
C LEU A 518 -16.56 -34.29 7.94
N ASN A 519 -17.85 -34.33 7.60
CA ASN A 519 -18.82 -35.34 8.03
C ASN A 519 -18.82 -36.61 7.16
N GLY A 520 -17.98 -36.68 6.11
CA GLY A 520 -17.83 -37.86 5.26
C GLY A 520 -18.83 -37.97 4.09
N GLU A 521 -19.57 -36.90 3.79
CA GLU A 521 -20.47 -36.87 2.62
C GLU A 521 -19.71 -36.58 1.31
N GLN A 522 -20.20 -37.13 0.18
CA GLN A 522 -19.67 -36.77 -1.15
C GLN A 522 -20.26 -35.45 -1.64
N VAL A 523 -19.39 -34.55 -2.12
CA VAL A 523 -19.76 -33.21 -2.63
C VAL A 523 -18.97 -32.89 -3.92
N SER A 524 -19.46 -31.91 -4.68
CA SER A 524 -19.06 -31.47 -6.04
C SER A 524 -17.56 -31.09 -6.22
N PRO A 525 -17.08 -30.88 -7.47
CA PRO A 525 -15.70 -31.15 -7.88
C PRO A 525 -14.63 -30.18 -7.32
N ALA A 526 -13.42 -30.70 -7.11
CA ALA A 526 -12.21 -30.01 -6.59
C ALA A 526 -11.98 -28.55 -7.04
N GLY A 527 -12.38 -28.18 -8.25
CA GLY A 527 -12.27 -26.80 -8.73
C GLY A 527 -13.09 -25.80 -7.91
N SER A 528 -14.24 -26.17 -7.34
CA SER A 528 -15.01 -25.25 -6.46
C SER A 528 -14.27 -24.95 -5.16
N LEU A 529 -13.52 -25.91 -4.62
CA LEU A 529 -12.82 -25.79 -3.34
C LEU A 529 -11.72 -24.73 -3.36
N THR A 530 -10.97 -24.59 -4.46
CA THR A 530 -9.94 -23.54 -4.58
C THR A 530 -10.55 -22.13 -4.59
N HIS A 531 -11.68 -21.95 -5.27
CA HIS A 531 -12.37 -20.65 -5.30
C HIS A 531 -13.00 -20.30 -3.95
N ILE A 532 -13.55 -21.29 -3.22
CA ILE A 532 -14.03 -21.11 -1.85
C ILE A 532 -12.87 -20.63 -0.96
N ALA A 533 -11.74 -21.34 -0.98
CA ALA A 533 -10.57 -20.98 -0.19
C ALA A 533 -10.07 -19.57 -0.51
N ASP A 534 -10.05 -19.18 -1.79
CA ASP A 534 -9.66 -17.83 -2.24
C ASP A 534 -10.60 -16.72 -1.72
N VAL A 535 -11.92 -17.00 -1.63
CA VAL A 535 -12.91 -16.07 -1.05
C VAL A 535 -12.73 -15.99 0.47
N LEU A 536 -12.59 -17.13 1.14
CA LEU A 536 -12.35 -17.20 2.59
C LEU A 536 -11.05 -16.49 3.00
N ALA A 537 -9.97 -16.63 2.22
CA ALA A 537 -8.72 -15.94 2.44
C ALA A 537 -8.89 -14.41 2.38
N ARG A 538 -9.67 -13.89 1.42
CA ARG A 538 -9.96 -12.44 1.32
C ARG A 538 -10.85 -11.92 2.44
N ILE A 539 -11.78 -12.74 2.92
CA ILE A 539 -12.56 -12.39 4.12
C ILE A 539 -11.61 -12.30 5.33
N ALA A 540 -10.76 -13.30 5.53
CA ALA A 540 -9.80 -13.36 6.64
C ALA A 540 -8.71 -12.26 6.57
N SER A 541 -8.42 -11.70 5.38
CA SER A 541 -7.43 -10.64 5.24
C SER A 541 -7.91 -9.25 5.69
N THR A 542 -9.19 -9.11 6.06
CA THR A 542 -9.78 -7.86 6.56
C THR A 542 -10.00 -7.96 8.06
N ASP A 543 -9.82 -6.87 8.83
CA ASP A 543 -9.97 -6.93 10.29
C ASP A 543 -11.40 -7.36 10.72
N ARG A 544 -12.42 -6.83 10.04
CA ARG A 544 -13.83 -7.15 10.32
C ARG A 544 -14.18 -8.59 9.90
N GLY A 545 -13.66 -9.07 8.78
CA GLY A 545 -13.89 -10.44 8.32
C GLY A 545 -13.12 -11.47 9.15
N LEU A 546 -11.89 -11.17 9.55
CA LEU A 546 -11.11 -11.98 10.48
C LEU A 546 -11.84 -12.14 11.82
N ALA A 547 -12.38 -11.05 12.37
CA ALA A 547 -13.17 -11.09 13.59
C ALA A 547 -14.37 -12.05 13.50
N LEU A 548 -14.98 -12.25 12.33
CA LEU A 548 -16.07 -13.23 12.15
C LEU A 548 -15.61 -14.69 12.25
N PHE A 549 -14.34 -14.96 11.93
CA PHE A 549 -13.76 -16.29 12.04
C PHE A 549 -13.20 -16.57 13.43
N LEU A 550 -12.79 -15.52 14.16
CA LEU A 550 -12.17 -15.61 15.48
C LEU A 550 -13.17 -15.43 16.64
N ASN A 551 -14.10 -14.48 16.53
CA ASN A 551 -15.06 -14.11 17.58
C ASN A 551 -16.41 -14.77 17.35
N ASP A 552 -16.49 -16.08 17.57
CA ASP A 552 -17.79 -16.74 17.76
C ASP A 552 -18.03 -16.94 19.26
N LYS A 553 -19.15 -16.39 19.77
CA LYS A 553 -19.55 -16.50 21.18
C LYS A 553 -20.12 -17.89 21.52
N SER A 554 -20.08 -18.83 20.57
CA SER A 554 -20.47 -20.22 20.82
C SER A 554 -19.43 -20.91 21.71
N LEU A 555 -19.90 -21.48 22.83
CA LEU A 555 -19.09 -22.19 23.82
C LEU A 555 -18.47 -23.50 23.27
N ASP A 556 -18.89 -23.93 22.08
CA ASP A 556 -18.34 -25.10 21.40
C ASP A 556 -17.18 -24.70 20.48
N LEU A 557 -15.96 -25.06 20.88
CA LEU A 557 -14.73 -24.91 20.06
C LEU A 557 -14.83 -25.59 18.68
N SER A 558 -15.77 -26.51 18.49
CA SER A 558 -16.04 -27.21 17.23
C SER A 558 -17.01 -26.48 16.28
N SER A 559 -17.70 -25.41 16.72
CA SER A 559 -18.66 -24.68 15.89
C SER A 559 -18.15 -23.35 15.33
N SER A 560 -16.99 -22.85 15.80
CA SER A 560 -16.44 -21.60 15.28
C SER A 560 -16.02 -21.73 13.81
N LYS A 561 -16.40 -20.73 13.01
CA LYS A 561 -16.18 -20.68 11.56
C LYS A 561 -14.70 -20.82 11.17
N GLY A 562 -13.79 -20.22 11.93
CA GLY A 562 -12.34 -20.36 11.70
C GLY A 562 -11.82 -21.77 12.01
N HIS A 563 -12.39 -22.42 13.03
CA HIS A 563 -12.01 -23.78 13.42
C HIS A 563 -12.36 -24.82 12.35
N ILE A 564 -13.51 -24.66 11.67
CA ILE A 564 -13.92 -25.51 10.55
C ILE A 564 -12.88 -25.47 9.42
N ILE A 565 -12.44 -24.26 9.04
CA ILE A 565 -11.44 -24.07 7.96
C ILE A 565 -10.12 -24.74 8.32
N VAL A 566 -9.66 -24.55 9.56
CA VAL A 566 -8.38 -25.09 10.03
C VAL A 566 -8.43 -26.60 10.18
N GLN A 567 -9.51 -27.15 10.74
CA GLN A 567 -9.70 -28.59 10.87
C GLN A 567 -9.75 -29.28 9.50
N PHE A 568 -10.45 -28.68 8.53
CA PHE A 568 -10.46 -29.16 7.15
C PHE A 568 -9.05 -29.15 6.55
N THR A 569 -8.31 -28.05 6.72
CA THR A 569 -6.94 -27.91 6.20
C THR A 569 -5.98 -28.92 6.83
N GLN A 570 -6.12 -29.19 8.14
CA GLN A 570 -5.31 -30.20 8.82
C GLN A 570 -5.57 -31.59 8.25
N ARG A 571 -6.84 -31.99 8.08
CA ARG A 571 -7.18 -33.29 7.47
C ARG A 571 -6.73 -33.39 6.00
N LEU A 572 -6.72 -32.27 5.26
CA LEU A 572 -6.14 -32.22 3.91
C LEU A 572 -4.63 -32.51 3.91
N LEU A 573 -3.89 -31.98 4.89
CA LEU A 573 -2.45 -32.22 5.04
C LEU A 573 -2.14 -33.67 5.42
N ASP A 574 -2.92 -34.23 6.35
CA ASP A 574 -2.74 -35.60 6.85
C ASP A 574 -3.28 -36.68 5.89
N LYS A 575 -3.97 -36.27 4.80
CA LYS A 575 -4.63 -37.13 3.80
C LYS A 575 -5.75 -38.01 4.38
N ASP A 576 -6.39 -37.55 5.45
CA ASP A 576 -7.40 -38.27 6.24
C ASP A 576 -8.86 -38.00 5.78
N LEU A 577 -9.07 -37.76 4.49
CA LEU A 577 -10.39 -37.49 3.90
C LEU A 577 -10.77 -38.54 2.84
N PRO A 578 -11.35 -39.69 3.24
CA PRO A 578 -11.68 -40.80 2.33
C PRO A 578 -12.81 -40.47 1.34
N SER A 579 -13.61 -39.43 1.61
CA SER A 579 -14.72 -38.96 0.76
C SER A 579 -14.27 -38.16 -0.46
N LEU A 580 -13.02 -37.68 -0.51
CA LEU A 580 -12.47 -36.95 -1.66
C LEU A 580 -11.65 -37.90 -2.54
N GLY A 581 -11.84 -37.84 -3.86
CA GLY A 581 -11.06 -38.65 -4.79
C GLY A 581 -9.56 -38.30 -4.77
N ARG A 582 -8.68 -39.25 -5.14
CA ARG A 582 -7.21 -39.06 -5.19
C ARG A 582 -6.75 -37.86 -6.04
N TRP A 583 -7.58 -37.45 -7.00
CA TRP A 583 -7.36 -36.30 -7.90
C TRP A 583 -7.76 -34.95 -7.28
N GLU A 584 -8.62 -34.97 -6.27
CA GLU A 584 -9.17 -33.78 -5.60
C GLU A 584 -8.34 -33.35 -4.39
N MET A 585 -7.55 -34.27 -3.83
CA MET A 585 -6.44 -34.04 -2.89
C MET A 585 -5.23 -33.35 -3.55
N SER A 586 -5.47 -32.47 -4.53
CA SER A 586 -4.39 -31.81 -5.26
C SER A 586 -3.65 -30.82 -4.34
N PRO A 587 -2.32 -30.66 -4.51
CA PRO A 587 -1.55 -29.61 -3.83
C PRO A 587 -2.13 -28.20 -4.02
N ALA A 588 -2.87 -27.96 -5.11
CA ALA A 588 -3.53 -26.68 -5.38
C ALA A 588 -4.69 -26.39 -4.41
N VAL A 589 -5.53 -27.38 -4.11
CA VAL A 589 -6.63 -27.24 -3.13
C VAL A 589 -6.06 -27.03 -1.74
N CYS A 590 -5.12 -27.88 -1.32
CA CYS A 590 -4.47 -27.77 -0.02
C CYS A 590 -3.74 -26.42 0.13
N GLY A 591 -3.01 -25.99 -0.90
CA GLY A 591 -2.34 -24.69 -0.94
C GLY A 591 -3.29 -23.51 -0.80
N ALA A 592 -4.47 -23.56 -1.42
CA ALA A 592 -5.47 -22.49 -1.29
C ALA A 592 -6.02 -22.39 0.14
N PHE A 593 -6.29 -23.52 0.80
CA PHE A 593 -6.76 -23.54 2.20
C PHE A 593 -5.66 -23.19 3.20
N LEU A 594 -4.41 -23.58 2.95
CA LEU A 594 -3.24 -23.10 3.69
C LEU A 594 -3.13 -21.58 3.61
N PHE A 595 -3.36 -21.01 2.43
CA PHE A 595 -3.37 -19.56 2.24
C PHE A 595 -4.51 -18.88 3.03
N ALA A 596 -5.70 -19.49 3.11
CA ALA A 596 -6.78 -18.99 3.97
C ALA A 596 -6.41 -19.05 5.46
N CYS A 597 -5.83 -20.17 5.92
CA CYS A 597 -5.33 -20.30 7.29
C CYS A 597 -4.26 -19.27 7.63
N ARG A 598 -3.37 -18.98 6.68
CA ARG A 598 -2.32 -17.96 6.80
C ARG A 598 -2.85 -16.58 7.13
N GLN A 599 -3.93 -16.16 6.49
CA GLN A 599 -4.53 -14.85 6.78
C GLN A 599 -5.01 -14.76 8.23
N MET A 600 -5.36 -15.88 8.86
CA MET A 600 -5.77 -15.92 10.26
C MET A 600 -4.57 -15.94 11.23
N TYR A 601 -3.65 -16.90 11.07
CA TYR A 601 -2.52 -17.06 12.01
C TYR A 601 -1.39 -16.02 11.85
N ASN A 602 -1.39 -15.20 10.78
CA ASN A 602 -0.51 -14.03 10.64
C ASN A 602 -0.69 -13.03 11.80
N THR A 603 -1.88 -13.01 12.42
CA THR A 603 -2.18 -12.10 13.53
C THR A 603 -1.90 -12.71 14.90
N CYS A 604 -1.53 -11.88 15.87
CA CYS A 604 -1.26 -12.35 17.23
C CYS A 604 -2.48 -13.03 17.88
N GLU A 605 -3.69 -12.50 17.65
CA GLU A 605 -4.96 -13.05 18.14
C GLU A 605 -5.30 -14.39 17.45
N GLY A 606 -5.29 -14.42 16.12
CA GLY A 606 -5.58 -15.62 15.36
C GLY A 606 -4.61 -16.76 15.64
N LEU A 607 -3.31 -16.47 15.84
CA LEU A 607 -2.35 -17.50 16.23
C LEU A 607 -2.67 -18.13 17.59
N GLN A 608 -3.15 -17.37 18.56
CA GLN A 608 -3.49 -17.91 19.89
C GLN A 608 -4.70 -18.83 19.82
N ILE A 609 -5.72 -18.44 19.06
CA ILE A 609 -6.95 -19.22 18.88
C ILE A 609 -6.67 -20.53 18.12
N LEU A 610 -5.86 -20.46 17.05
CA LEU A 610 -5.57 -21.61 16.18
C LEU A 610 -4.43 -22.51 16.68
N ARG A 611 -3.75 -22.14 17.77
CA ARG A 611 -2.63 -22.89 18.36
C ARG A 611 -2.92 -24.38 18.61
N PRO A 612 -4.10 -24.78 19.12
CA PRO A 612 -4.38 -26.19 19.44
C PRO A 612 -4.27 -27.15 18.25
N TYR A 613 -4.45 -26.65 17.02
CA TYR A 613 -4.40 -27.46 15.80
C TYR A 613 -2.99 -27.83 15.35
N GLY A 614 -1.93 -27.22 15.92
CA GLY A 614 -0.56 -27.60 15.60
C GLY A 614 -0.17 -27.41 14.13
N LEU A 615 -0.80 -26.48 13.40
CA LEU A 615 -0.60 -26.29 11.95
C LEU A 615 0.87 -26.19 11.53
N HIS A 616 1.70 -25.48 12.30
CA HIS A 616 3.15 -25.37 12.07
C HIS A 616 3.83 -26.75 12.00
N SER A 617 3.46 -27.70 12.86
CA SER A 617 3.97 -29.07 12.86
C SER A 617 3.44 -29.87 11.67
N CYS A 618 2.14 -29.77 11.36
CA CYS A 618 1.54 -30.45 10.20
C CYS A 618 2.17 -30.00 8.87
N ILE A 619 2.34 -28.69 8.68
CA ILE A 619 2.96 -28.13 7.47
C ILE A 619 4.43 -28.55 7.38
N ALA A 620 5.18 -28.53 8.49
CA ALA A 620 6.57 -28.98 8.51
C ALA A 620 6.71 -30.48 8.23
N ALA A 621 5.79 -31.32 8.72
CA ALA A 621 5.74 -32.74 8.39
C ALA A 621 5.49 -32.94 6.88
N ALA A 622 4.51 -32.23 6.31
CA ALA A 622 4.24 -32.27 4.88
C ALA A 622 5.46 -31.83 4.03
N LEU A 623 6.19 -30.81 4.48
CA LEU A 623 7.41 -30.33 3.80
C LEU A 623 8.52 -31.40 3.79
N LYS A 624 8.70 -32.14 4.90
CA LYS A 624 9.69 -33.23 5.00
C LYS A 624 9.40 -34.42 4.08
N GLU A 625 8.14 -34.60 3.67
CA GLU A 625 7.73 -35.67 2.76
C GLU A 625 7.93 -35.33 1.27
N VAL A 626 8.10 -34.04 0.91
CA VAL A 626 8.27 -33.62 -0.50
C VAL A 626 9.52 -34.24 -1.16
N PRO A 627 10.72 -34.23 -0.55
CA PRO A 627 11.90 -34.88 -1.13
C PRO A 627 11.76 -36.39 -1.30
N ARG A 628 11.02 -37.06 -0.42
CA ARG A 628 10.78 -38.52 -0.48
C ARG A 628 9.92 -38.91 -1.68
N VAL A 629 8.90 -38.11 -1.98
CA VAL A 629 8.03 -38.30 -3.16
C VAL A 629 8.83 -38.07 -4.45
N LEU A 630 9.73 -37.08 -4.48
CA LEU A 630 10.60 -36.82 -5.64
C LEU A 630 11.53 -37.99 -5.95
N LEU A 631 12.13 -38.62 -4.93
CA LEU A 631 13.01 -39.79 -5.09
C LEU A 631 12.26 -41.03 -5.63
N LEU A 632 11.06 -41.30 -5.12
CA LEU A 632 10.23 -42.43 -5.59
C LEU A 632 9.76 -42.26 -7.05
N THR A 633 9.50 -41.01 -7.46
CA THR A 633 9.06 -40.70 -8.84
C THR A 633 10.21 -40.82 -9.84
N GLN A 634 11.46 -40.57 -9.42
CA GLN A 634 12.65 -40.75 -10.25
C GLN A 634 13.04 -42.23 -10.42
N CYS A 635 12.86 -43.07 -9.39
CA CYS A 635 13.12 -44.52 -9.46
C CYS A 635 12.14 -45.30 -10.36
N SER A 636 11.02 -44.69 -10.77
CA SER A 636 10.02 -45.32 -11.64
C SER A 636 10.33 -45.15 -13.14
N ASN A 637 11.31 -44.30 -13.50
CA ASN A 637 11.60 -43.91 -14.88
C ASN A 637 13.03 -44.24 -15.35
N THR A 638 13.67 -45.27 -14.79
CA THR A 638 14.97 -45.74 -15.29
C THR A 638 14.83 -47.05 -16.05
N SER A 639 14.50 -46.95 -17.36
CA SER A 639 14.91 -47.96 -18.32
C SER A 639 16.33 -47.64 -18.78
N THR A 640 17.22 -48.57 -18.45
CA THR A 640 18.64 -48.75 -18.82
C THR A 640 19.15 -48.05 -20.10
N ILE A 641 20.12 -47.13 -19.97
CA ILE A 641 21.18 -46.88 -20.98
C ILE A 641 22.49 -46.56 -20.23
N PRO A 642 23.67 -47.07 -20.64
CA PRO A 642 24.91 -46.92 -19.88
C PRO A 642 25.60 -45.57 -20.10
N VAL A 643 26.36 -45.22 -19.06
CA VAL A 643 27.12 -44.00 -18.81
C VAL A 643 28.18 -43.69 -19.89
N SER A 644 28.22 -42.44 -20.34
CA SER A 644 29.45 -41.80 -20.85
C SER A 644 29.82 -40.60 -19.99
N LYS A 645 31.05 -40.62 -19.47
CA LYS A 645 31.66 -39.57 -18.65
C LYS A 645 32.08 -38.42 -19.57
N ASN A 646 31.53 -37.23 -19.29
CA ASN A 646 32.06 -35.89 -19.57
C ASN A 646 30.95 -34.97 -20.10
N ARG A 647 30.24 -34.32 -19.18
CA ARG A 647 29.62 -33.00 -19.40
C ARG A 647 29.39 -32.31 -18.06
N THR A 648 29.75 -31.04 -18.03
CA THR A 648 29.56 -30.06 -16.97
C THR A 648 28.11 -30.02 -16.47
N PRO A 649 27.84 -29.73 -15.19
CA PRO A 649 26.49 -29.66 -14.66
C PRO A 649 25.80 -28.38 -15.17
N SER A 650 25.16 -28.47 -16.33
CA SER A 650 24.10 -27.53 -16.69
C SER A 650 22.89 -27.84 -15.81
N VAL A 651 22.68 -27.03 -14.78
CA VAL A 651 21.48 -27.06 -13.94
C VAL A 651 20.29 -26.67 -14.82
N SER A 652 19.59 -27.67 -15.36
CA SER A 652 18.24 -27.48 -15.84
C SER A 652 17.35 -27.37 -14.60
N PHE A 653 16.79 -26.19 -14.36
CA PHE A 653 15.86 -25.96 -13.26
C PHE A 653 14.60 -26.81 -13.49
N PRO A 654 14.19 -27.69 -12.56
CA PRO A 654 12.92 -28.39 -12.68
C PRO A 654 11.77 -27.42 -12.39
N THR A 655 11.22 -26.79 -13.43
CA THR A 655 9.93 -26.09 -13.36
C THR A 655 8.79 -27.11 -13.34
N GLY A 656 8.62 -27.78 -12.20
CA GLY A 656 7.59 -28.80 -12.00
C GLY A 656 6.56 -28.43 -10.91
N PRO A 657 5.37 -29.08 -10.90
CA PRO A 657 4.33 -28.86 -9.89
C PRO A 657 4.78 -29.20 -8.45
N SER A 658 5.81 -30.04 -8.28
CA SER A 658 6.38 -30.36 -6.97
C SER A 658 7.15 -29.19 -6.35
N LEU A 659 7.80 -28.35 -7.15
CA LEU A 659 8.53 -27.18 -6.66
C LEU A 659 7.55 -26.10 -6.16
N ILE A 660 6.45 -25.89 -6.89
CA ILE A 660 5.39 -24.94 -6.50
C ILE A 660 4.76 -25.33 -5.16
N TRP A 661 4.59 -26.63 -4.91
CA TRP A 661 4.07 -27.12 -3.63
C TRP A 661 5.04 -26.89 -2.48
N GLU A 662 6.33 -27.18 -2.69
CA GLU A 662 7.38 -26.88 -1.71
C GLU A 662 7.41 -25.40 -1.35
N GLU A 663 7.41 -24.52 -2.36
CA GLU A 663 7.36 -23.07 -2.16
C GLU A 663 6.10 -22.64 -1.38
N THR A 664 4.94 -23.27 -1.63
CA THR A 664 3.69 -22.97 -0.92
C THR A 664 3.77 -23.35 0.56
N LEU A 665 4.37 -24.49 0.88
CA LEU A 665 4.58 -24.94 2.26
C LEU A 665 5.62 -24.06 2.99
N GLN A 666 6.73 -23.72 2.33
CA GLN A 666 7.74 -22.82 2.86
C GLN A 666 7.16 -21.42 3.13
N ASP A 667 6.38 -20.88 2.20
CA ASP A 667 5.71 -19.59 2.36
C ASP A 667 4.71 -19.62 3.53
N SER A 668 3.94 -20.72 3.66
CA SER A 668 3.02 -20.91 4.78
C SER A 668 3.76 -20.99 6.14
N LEU A 669 4.89 -21.67 6.22
CA LEU A 669 5.70 -21.71 7.44
C LEU A 669 6.33 -20.36 7.78
N LEU A 670 6.88 -19.66 6.78
CA LEU A 670 7.42 -18.32 6.91
C LEU A 670 6.38 -17.35 7.51
N HIS A 671 5.12 -17.50 7.10
CA HIS A 671 3.88 -17.14 7.79
C HIS A 671 3.95 -16.76 9.27
N PHE A 672 4.43 -17.74 10.04
CA PHE A 672 4.43 -17.70 11.50
C PHE A 672 5.40 -16.65 12.05
N ALA A 673 6.45 -16.29 11.29
CA ALA A 673 7.39 -15.24 11.67
C ALA A 673 6.76 -13.82 11.68
N ALA A 674 5.50 -13.66 11.24
CA ALA A 674 4.76 -12.40 11.37
C ALA A 674 4.46 -12.02 12.84
N THR A 675 4.55 -12.96 13.79
CA THR A 675 4.32 -12.71 15.22
C THR A 675 5.49 -13.24 16.07
N PRO A 676 5.79 -12.66 17.24
CA PRO A 676 6.87 -13.14 18.11
C PRO A 676 6.71 -14.60 18.53
N LYS A 677 5.47 -15.00 18.92
CA LYS A 677 5.20 -16.38 19.31
C LYS A 677 5.24 -17.34 18.13
N GLY A 678 4.81 -16.91 16.95
CA GLY A 678 4.87 -17.73 15.75
C GLY A 678 6.30 -17.98 15.30
N LEU A 679 7.23 -17.03 15.48
CA LEU A 679 8.65 -17.28 15.22
C LEU A 679 9.22 -18.43 16.08
N LEU A 680 8.84 -18.51 17.36
CA LEU A 680 9.19 -19.65 18.21
C LEU A 680 8.64 -20.96 17.66
N LEU A 681 7.38 -20.98 17.21
CA LEU A 681 6.77 -22.17 16.60
C LEU A 681 7.48 -22.57 15.31
N LEU A 682 7.82 -21.60 14.45
CA LEU A 682 8.59 -21.85 13.24
C LEU A 682 9.96 -22.47 13.57
N GLN A 683 10.69 -21.92 14.54
CA GLN A 683 11.97 -22.47 14.94
C GLN A 683 11.85 -23.91 15.48
N SER A 684 10.80 -24.19 16.26
CA SER A 684 10.55 -25.54 16.81
C SER A 684 10.38 -26.63 15.73
N THR A 685 10.03 -26.23 14.49
CA THR A 685 9.89 -27.17 13.37
C THR A 685 11.21 -27.59 12.74
N GLY A 686 12.28 -26.80 12.96
CA GLY A 686 13.58 -26.94 12.29
C GLY A 686 13.62 -26.40 10.85
N ALA A 687 12.57 -25.73 10.37
CA ALA A 687 12.48 -25.24 8.99
C ALA A 687 12.91 -23.76 8.81
N LEU A 688 13.38 -23.09 9.87
CA LEU A 688 13.69 -21.66 9.88
C LEU A 688 14.67 -21.26 8.77
N ASP A 689 15.81 -21.94 8.64
CA ASP A 689 16.83 -21.63 7.64
C ASP A 689 16.28 -21.74 6.20
N HIS A 690 15.48 -22.76 5.93
CA HIS A 690 14.87 -23.00 4.62
C HIS A 690 13.85 -21.90 4.28
N CYS A 691 13.04 -21.49 5.26
CA CYS A 691 12.04 -20.43 5.08
C CYS A 691 12.70 -19.05 4.89
N VAL A 692 13.80 -18.77 5.59
CA VAL A 692 14.55 -17.52 5.42
C VAL A 692 15.29 -17.48 4.07
N ALA A 693 15.86 -18.60 3.63
CA ALA A 693 16.43 -18.71 2.29
C ALA A 693 15.37 -18.52 1.19
N TYR A 694 14.17 -19.09 1.36
CA TYR A 694 13.02 -18.85 0.49
C TYR A 694 12.65 -17.36 0.45
N MET A 695 12.49 -16.73 1.61
CA MET A 695 12.21 -15.30 1.75
C MET A 695 13.23 -14.45 0.99
N TYR A 696 14.52 -14.73 1.17
CA TYR A 696 15.61 -14.03 0.50
C TYR A 696 15.56 -14.20 -1.03
N SER A 697 15.30 -15.43 -1.51
CA SER A 697 15.18 -15.70 -2.95
C SER A 697 14.07 -14.89 -3.63
N ARG A 698 12.95 -14.68 -2.92
CA ARG A 698 11.85 -13.83 -3.39
C ARG A 698 12.15 -12.35 -3.29
N PHE A 699 12.84 -11.94 -2.23
CA PHE A 699 13.27 -10.56 -2.01
C PHE A 699 14.18 -10.06 -3.14
N ILE A 700 15.17 -10.86 -3.56
CA ILE A 700 16.05 -10.52 -4.70
C ILE A 700 15.24 -10.36 -5.98
N LYS A 701 14.26 -11.25 -6.20
CA LYS A 701 13.35 -11.21 -7.37
C LYS A 701 12.29 -10.11 -7.29
N LYS A 702 12.26 -9.30 -6.22
CA LYS A 702 11.27 -8.23 -5.95
C LYS A 702 9.81 -8.71 -6.08
N LEU A 703 9.55 -9.97 -5.73
CA LEU A 703 8.21 -10.55 -5.81
C LEU A 703 7.32 -10.02 -4.69
N GLN A 704 6.05 -9.78 -4.97
CA GLN A 704 5.05 -9.46 -3.95
C GLN A 704 4.93 -10.62 -2.93
N VAL A 705 4.73 -10.27 -1.65
CA VAL A 705 4.63 -11.22 -0.52
C VAL A 705 3.39 -12.10 -0.65
N SER A 706 2.24 -11.48 -0.96
CA SER A 706 1.03 -12.18 -1.38
C SER A 706 0.03 -11.25 -2.06
N ARG A 707 -1.05 -11.83 -2.60
CA ARG A 707 -2.17 -11.09 -3.20
C ARG A 707 -2.94 -10.23 -2.18
N CYS A 708 -2.89 -10.59 -0.89
CA CYS A 708 -3.66 -9.94 0.18
C CYS A 708 -2.80 -9.02 1.06
N GLU A 709 -1.48 -9.16 1.06
CA GLU A 709 -0.58 -8.32 1.86
C GLU A 709 -0.07 -7.10 1.08
N LYS A 710 -0.30 -5.92 1.66
CA LYS A 710 0.12 -4.63 1.11
C LYS A 710 1.59 -4.28 1.43
N PHE A 711 2.17 -4.92 2.45
CA PHE A 711 3.51 -4.61 2.96
C PHE A 711 4.52 -5.71 2.59
N GLY A 712 5.77 -5.30 2.32
CA GLY A 712 6.86 -6.23 2.02
C GLY A 712 7.34 -7.04 3.23
N TYR A 713 8.33 -7.90 3.04
CA TYR A 713 8.94 -8.74 4.09
C TYR A 713 9.63 -7.98 5.23
N GLY A 714 9.64 -6.63 5.26
CA GLY A 714 10.38 -5.84 6.25
C GLY A 714 10.03 -6.16 7.70
N VAL A 715 8.73 -6.29 8.00
CA VAL A 715 8.22 -6.69 9.33
C VAL A 715 8.65 -8.12 9.71
N MET A 716 8.74 -9.03 8.75
CA MET A 716 9.16 -10.41 9.02
C MET A 716 10.66 -10.50 9.21
N VAL A 717 11.45 -9.79 8.40
CA VAL A 717 12.91 -9.69 8.55
C VAL A 717 13.25 -9.12 9.94
N THR A 718 12.53 -8.10 10.40
CA THR A 718 12.72 -7.52 11.73
C THR A 718 12.39 -8.50 12.85
N GLN A 719 11.27 -9.21 12.77
CA GLN A 719 10.96 -10.26 13.76
C GLN A 719 12.02 -11.37 13.78
N VAL A 720 12.42 -11.88 12.60
CA VAL A 720 13.48 -12.89 12.49
C VAL A 720 14.79 -12.37 13.08
N ALA A 721 15.16 -11.13 12.78
CA ALA A 721 16.37 -10.48 13.29
C ALA A 721 16.32 -10.17 14.80
N ALA A 722 15.16 -10.24 15.45
CA ALA A 722 15.05 -10.03 16.90
C ALA A 722 15.60 -11.22 17.72
N THR A 723 15.87 -12.36 17.09
CA THR A 723 16.32 -13.58 17.75
C THR A 723 17.67 -14.04 17.20
N ALA A 724 18.55 -14.57 18.05
CA ALA A 724 19.86 -15.01 17.61
C ALA A 724 19.82 -16.15 16.55
N PRO A 725 18.97 -17.19 16.68
CA PRO A 725 18.80 -18.19 15.61
C PRO A 725 18.29 -17.60 14.30
N GLY A 726 17.36 -16.63 14.34
CA GLY A 726 16.83 -16.00 13.14
C GLY A 726 17.85 -15.11 12.42
N VAL A 727 18.69 -14.38 13.16
CA VAL A 727 19.80 -13.60 12.59
C VAL A 727 20.84 -14.50 11.93
N MET A 728 21.16 -15.64 12.55
CA MET A 728 22.05 -16.64 11.95
C MET A 728 21.45 -17.22 10.67
N ALA A 729 20.14 -17.47 10.62
CA ALA A 729 19.47 -17.88 9.39
C ALA A 729 19.57 -16.82 8.28
N LEU A 730 19.44 -15.53 8.61
CA LEU A 730 19.64 -14.41 7.66
C LEU A 730 21.09 -14.30 7.17
N LEU A 731 22.07 -14.57 8.04
CA LEU A 731 23.48 -14.61 7.67
C LEU A 731 23.73 -15.77 6.70
N ASN A 732 23.29 -16.98 7.06
CA ASN A 732 23.47 -18.20 6.26
C ASN A 732 22.78 -18.14 4.90
N SER A 733 21.67 -17.40 4.79
CA SER A 733 20.97 -17.21 3.51
C SER A 733 21.68 -16.26 2.55
N GLY A 734 22.69 -15.51 3.01
CA GLY A 734 23.35 -14.45 2.24
C GLY A 734 22.63 -13.09 2.26
N TYR A 735 21.56 -12.95 3.06
CA TYR A 735 20.80 -11.68 3.15
C TYR A 735 21.67 -10.55 3.72
N VAL A 736 22.43 -10.84 4.77
CA VAL A 736 23.31 -9.86 5.44
C VAL A 736 24.40 -9.38 4.48
N GLN A 737 25.02 -10.29 3.73
CA GLN A 737 26.07 -9.94 2.77
C GLN A 737 25.53 -9.02 1.66
N GLU A 738 24.38 -9.35 1.07
CA GLU A 738 23.75 -8.52 0.03
C GLU A 738 23.33 -7.14 0.58
N LEU A 739 22.86 -7.08 1.82
CA LEU A 739 22.54 -5.81 2.48
C LEU A 739 23.79 -4.93 2.62
N VAL A 740 24.92 -5.50 3.04
CA VAL A 740 26.19 -4.78 3.19
C VAL A 740 26.71 -4.30 1.82
N VAL A 741 26.73 -5.18 0.81
CA VAL A 741 27.17 -4.85 -0.56
C VAL A 741 26.32 -3.73 -1.16
N LYS A 742 24.99 -3.82 -1.00
CA LYS A 742 24.05 -2.81 -1.49
C LYS A 742 24.15 -1.48 -0.75
N LEU A 743 24.43 -1.50 0.54
CA LEU A 743 24.69 -0.28 1.29
C LEU A 743 25.98 0.38 0.80
N TRP A 744 27.05 -0.41 0.68
CA TRP A 744 28.35 0.06 0.20
C TRP A 744 28.23 0.65 -1.21
N SER A 745 27.45 0.03 -2.09
CA SER A 745 27.24 0.54 -3.44
C SER A 745 26.39 1.81 -3.52
N VAL A 746 25.73 2.22 -2.44
CA VAL A 746 25.01 3.50 -2.37
C VAL A 746 25.87 4.59 -1.71
N LEU A 747 26.69 4.22 -0.72
CA LEU A 747 27.57 5.15 -0.01
C LEU A 747 28.85 5.48 -0.79
N GLU A 748 29.47 4.46 -1.40
CA GLU A 748 30.85 4.52 -1.93
C GLU A 748 30.93 4.25 -3.44
N CYS A 749 29.95 3.56 -4.04
CA CYS A 749 29.91 3.35 -5.49
C CYS A 749 28.83 4.22 -6.16
N GLY A 750 29.08 4.74 -7.36
CA GLY A 750 28.02 5.32 -8.18
C GLY A 750 27.07 4.21 -8.69
N ARG A 751 25.79 4.52 -8.95
CA ARG A 751 24.81 3.54 -9.46
C ARG A 751 25.14 2.94 -10.84
N GLU A 752 26.17 3.42 -11.53
CA GLU A 752 26.58 2.94 -12.84
C GLU A 752 28.09 2.63 -12.86
N ASP A 753 28.42 1.35 -13.04
CA ASP A 753 29.78 0.82 -13.21
C ASP A 753 30.50 1.28 -14.51
N LEU A 754 29.99 2.30 -15.20
CA LEU A 754 30.63 2.84 -16.40
C LEU A 754 31.39 4.12 -16.06
N ARG A 755 32.59 3.91 -15.49
CA ARG A 755 33.61 4.93 -15.21
C ARG A 755 33.16 5.98 -14.18
N VAL A 756 33.55 5.76 -12.93
CA VAL A 756 33.53 6.79 -11.88
C VAL A 756 34.45 7.93 -12.32
N VAL A 757 33.89 9.02 -12.86
CA VAL A 757 34.67 10.22 -13.20
C VAL A 757 34.35 11.39 -12.25
N HIS A 758 33.21 11.41 -11.55
CA HIS A 758 32.93 12.49 -10.61
C HIS A 758 32.11 12.03 -9.39
N PRO A 759 32.57 12.30 -8.15
CA PRO A 759 31.72 12.19 -6.97
C PRO A 759 30.55 13.18 -7.10
N LYS A 760 29.35 12.76 -6.68
CA LYS A 760 28.18 13.64 -6.67
C LYS A 760 28.36 14.73 -5.61
N SER A 761 28.15 15.99 -5.98
CA SER A 761 27.96 17.07 -5.03
C SER A 761 26.57 16.94 -4.40
N THR A 762 26.49 16.62 -3.10
CA THR A 762 25.20 16.39 -2.45
C THR A 762 25.20 16.70 -0.93
N PRO A 763 24.04 17.07 -0.35
CA PRO A 763 23.87 18.10 0.69
C PRO A 763 23.79 17.57 2.14
N MET A 764 23.73 18.53 3.08
CA MET A 764 24.02 18.48 4.52
C MET A 764 22.82 18.10 5.44
N ASP A 765 22.14 16.97 5.24
CA ASP A 765 20.99 16.55 6.08
C ASP A 765 21.28 15.32 7.00
N PRO A 766 20.40 15.00 8.00
CA PRO A 766 20.69 14.06 9.09
C PRO A 766 20.72 12.57 8.71
N ILE A 767 20.20 12.16 7.55
CA ILE A 767 20.51 10.90 6.83
C ILE A 767 20.12 11.19 5.37
N ASP A 768 21.01 11.01 4.39
CA ASP A 768 20.65 11.23 2.98
C ASP A 768 19.46 10.33 2.60
N ARG A 769 18.42 10.90 1.95
CA ARG A 769 17.27 10.16 1.42
C ARG A 769 17.72 9.02 0.50
N SER A 770 18.85 9.17 -0.18
CA SER A 770 19.42 8.12 -1.04
C SER A 770 19.82 6.85 -0.25
N CYS A 771 20.33 7.04 0.98
CA CYS A 771 20.84 5.99 1.87
C CYS A 771 19.83 5.54 2.94
N LEU A 772 18.78 6.34 3.19
CA LEU A 772 17.81 6.12 4.28
C LEU A 772 17.24 4.70 4.29
N LYS A 773 16.89 4.14 3.13
CA LYS A 773 16.35 2.78 3.04
C LYS A 773 17.35 1.71 3.49
N SER A 774 18.62 1.86 3.09
CA SER A 774 19.68 0.93 3.47
C SER A 774 20.06 1.10 4.94
N PHE A 775 20.07 2.35 5.44
CA PHE A 775 20.25 2.65 6.86
C PHE A 775 19.17 1.98 7.73
N LEU A 776 17.89 2.20 7.41
CA LEU A 776 16.78 1.60 8.16
C LEU A 776 16.81 0.06 8.08
N ALA A 777 17.18 -0.53 6.95
CA ALA A 777 17.35 -1.97 6.84
C ALA A 777 18.48 -2.50 7.76
N LEU A 778 19.58 -1.77 7.89
CA LEU A 778 20.68 -2.12 8.78
C LEU A 778 20.31 -1.93 10.26
N VAL A 779 19.62 -0.85 10.59
CA VAL A 779 19.09 -0.62 11.94
C VAL A 779 18.07 -1.71 12.30
N ASN A 780 17.22 -2.13 11.37
CA ASN A 780 16.27 -3.22 11.54
C ASN A 780 16.95 -4.55 11.85
N LEU A 781 18.02 -4.88 11.10
CA LEU A 781 18.84 -6.06 11.33
C LEU A 781 19.51 -6.00 12.71
N LEU A 782 20.23 -4.92 13.00
CA LEU A 782 21.01 -4.73 14.23
C LEU A 782 20.20 -4.13 15.36
N SER A 783 18.87 -4.27 15.32
CA SER A 783 17.98 -3.59 16.25
C SER A 783 17.98 -4.21 17.65
N SER A 784 18.37 -5.48 17.76
CA SER A 784 18.39 -6.27 18.98
C SER A 784 19.82 -6.60 19.41
N GLY A 785 20.09 -6.57 20.72
CA GLY A 785 21.38 -7.00 21.27
C GLY A 785 21.73 -8.44 20.89
N ALA A 786 20.72 -9.33 20.79
CA ALA A 786 20.89 -10.69 20.30
C ALA A 786 21.46 -10.74 18.87
N SER A 787 21.02 -9.86 17.98
CA SER A 787 21.56 -9.76 16.61
C SER A 787 22.99 -9.26 16.59
N VAL A 788 23.27 -8.17 17.32
CA VAL A 788 24.61 -7.58 17.35
C VAL A 788 25.61 -8.60 17.88
N TRP A 789 25.22 -9.30 18.94
CA TRP A 789 26.02 -10.34 19.55
C TRP A 789 26.25 -11.54 18.64
N ALA A 790 25.19 -12.05 17.98
CA ALA A 790 25.32 -13.18 17.06
C ALA A 790 26.25 -12.88 15.86
N LEU A 791 26.26 -11.63 15.37
CA LEU A 791 27.04 -11.24 14.18
C LEU A 791 28.47 -10.80 14.50
N LEU A 792 28.73 -10.25 15.69
CA LEU A 792 30.02 -9.62 16.01
C LEU A 792 30.85 -10.35 17.06
N ARG A 793 30.24 -11.15 17.94
CA ARG A 793 30.98 -11.73 19.07
C ARG A 793 32.17 -12.58 18.59
N GLY A 794 33.35 -12.26 19.10
CA GLY A 794 34.59 -12.99 18.79
C GLY A 794 35.15 -12.72 17.38
N GLN A 795 34.54 -11.81 16.61
CA GLN A 795 35.04 -11.37 15.30
C GLN A 795 35.99 -10.17 15.49
N PRO A 796 37.31 -10.31 15.25
CA PRO A 796 38.21 -9.16 15.29
C PRO A 796 37.91 -8.19 14.14
N LEU A 797 38.15 -6.89 14.35
CA LEU A 797 38.09 -5.94 13.25
C LEU A 797 39.28 -6.19 12.30
N PRO A 798 39.06 -6.30 10.99
CA PRO A 798 40.11 -6.55 10.02
C PRO A 798 41.03 -5.32 9.86
N GLN A 799 41.94 -5.07 10.81
CA GLN A 799 42.99 -4.05 10.68
C GLN A 799 44.01 -4.48 9.61
N ARG A 800 43.93 -3.91 8.41
CA ARG A 800 44.86 -4.16 7.31
C ARG A 800 45.76 -2.96 7.02
N GLU A 801 46.98 -3.23 6.56
CA GLU A 801 47.96 -2.20 6.19
C GLU A 801 47.57 -1.41 4.92
N ALA A 802 46.80 -2.02 4.01
CA ALA A 802 46.26 -1.37 2.81
C ALA A 802 44.95 -2.03 2.36
N TYR A 803 44.03 -1.22 1.82
CA TYR A 803 42.76 -1.69 1.24
C TYR A 803 42.75 -1.40 -0.27
N PRO A 804 42.43 -2.37 -1.14
CA PRO A 804 42.22 -2.11 -2.55
C PRO A 804 40.97 -1.25 -2.76
N LEU A 805 41.05 -0.25 -3.65
CA LEU A 805 39.93 0.65 -4.03
C LEU A 805 38.65 -0.07 -4.51
N ARG A 806 38.74 -1.36 -4.87
CA ARG A 806 37.61 -2.19 -5.33
C ARG A 806 37.10 -3.19 -4.29
N GLU A 807 37.70 -3.24 -3.10
CA GLU A 807 37.26 -4.16 -2.06
C GLU A 807 35.95 -3.67 -1.43
N VAL A 808 34.92 -4.50 -1.50
CA VAL A 808 33.59 -4.26 -0.92
C VAL A 808 33.48 -5.05 0.38
N PRO A 809 32.95 -4.49 1.48
CA PRO A 809 32.84 -5.24 2.72
C PRO A 809 31.76 -6.30 2.55
N SER A 810 31.95 -7.45 3.18
CA SER A 810 31.04 -8.59 3.04
C SER A 810 30.32 -8.91 4.34
N THR A 811 30.90 -8.51 5.47
CA THR A 811 30.36 -8.75 6.81
C THR A 811 30.05 -7.44 7.54
N ILE A 812 29.28 -7.53 8.64
CA ILE A 812 29.05 -6.38 9.53
C ILE A 812 30.37 -5.93 10.18
N ALA A 813 31.27 -6.85 10.54
CA ALA A 813 32.57 -6.50 11.09
C ALA A 813 33.43 -5.71 10.08
N ASP A 814 33.46 -6.13 8.80
CA ASP A 814 34.14 -5.38 7.73
C ASP A 814 33.55 -3.97 7.55
N LEU A 815 32.22 -3.86 7.64
CA LEU A 815 31.52 -2.59 7.53
C LEU A 815 31.84 -1.67 8.71
N MET A 816 31.86 -2.21 9.94
CA MET A 816 32.24 -1.46 11.14
C MET A 816 33.69 -1.01 11.10
N ASP A 817 34.60 -1.88 10.65
CA ASP A 817 36.03 -1.54 10.51
C ASP A 817 36.25 -0.32 9.60
N ARG A 818 35.51 -0.26 8.48
CA ARG A 818 35.68 0.81 7.49
C ARG A 818 34.81 2.03 7.67
N LEU A 819 33.67 1.94 8.36
CA LEU A 819 32.77 3.09 8.57
C LEU A 819 32.86 3.66 9.99
N ILE A 820 33.15 2.84 10.99
CA ILE A 820 33.12 3.22 12.41
C ILE A 820 34.53 3.32 12.97
N ALA A 821 35.34 2.25 12.85
CA ALA A 821 36.67 2.18 13.41
C ALA A 821 37.73 2.72 12.43
N VAL A 822 37.53 3.94 11.94
CA VAL A 822 38.45 4.59 11.00
C VAL A 822 39.65 5.17 11.77
N ASP A 823 40.62 4.32 12.07
CA ASP A 823 41.77 4.60 12.95
C ASP A 823 43.12 4.62 12.23
N SER A 824 43.15 4.52 10.91
CA SER A 824 44.39 4.55 10.12
C SER A 824 44.22 5.30 8.81
N ASP A 825 45.31 5.87 8.31
CA ASP A 825 45.33 6.52 6.99
C ASP A 825 44.95 5.55 5.87
N ALA A 826 45.28 4.26 6.03
CA ALA A 826 44.88 3.21 5.09
C ALA A 826 43.34 3.09 4.97
N LYS A 827 42.61 3.21 6.08
CA LYS A 827 41.15 3.18 6.10
C LYS A 827 40.54 4.48 5.56
N ILE A 828 41.10 5.63 5.93
CA ILE A 828 40.68 6.94 5.40
C ILE A 828 40.81 6.95 3.87
N ASN A 829 41.96 6.53 3.36
CA ASN A 829 42.24 6.46 1.91
C ASN A 829 41.44 5.38 1.17
N SER A 830 40.79 4.45 1.90
CA SER A 830 39.93 3.43 1.30
C SER A 830 38.52 3.93 0.96
N LEU A 831 38.13 5.08 1.51
CA LEU A 831 36.81 5.69 1.35
C LEU A 831 36.87 6.82 0.33
N PHE A 832 35.97 6.80 -0.65
CA PHE A 832 35.79 7.91 -1.60
C PHE A 832 35.15 9.12 -0.92
N ASN A 833 34.23 8.90 0.03
CA ASN A 833 33.51 9.94 0.75
C ASN A 833 33.73 9.84 2.27
N TYR A 834 34.98 9.97 2.73
CA TYR A 834 35.37 9.79 4.15
C TYR A 834 34.41 10.46 5.15
N GLU A 835 34.14 11.76 5.03
CA GLU A 835 33.30 12.48 6.00
C GLU A 835 31.87 11.94 6.05
N GLN A 836 31.26 11.60 4.90
CA GLN A 836 29.88 11.12 4.84
C GLN A 836 29.78 9.69 5.36
N SER A 837 30.68 8.82 4.93
CA SER A 837 30.70 7.42 5.30
C SER A 837 31.06 7.21 6.76
N HIS A 838 32.00 8.00 7.30
CA HIS A 838 32.29 7.98 8.72
C HIS A 838 31.16 8.60 9.55
N THR A 839 30.53 9.70 9.09
CA THR A 839 29.32 10.24 9.75
C THR A 839 28.19 9.21 9.78
N PHE A 840 27.97 8.48 8.68
CA PHE A 840 27.00 7.39 8.61
C PHE A 840 27.33 6.31 9.65
N GLY A 841 28.59 5.88 9.72
CA GLY A 841 29.06 4.89 10.69
C GLY A 841 28.83 5.34 12.13
N LEU A 842 29.21 6.57 12.49
CA LEU A 842 29.00 7.13 13.83
C LEU A 842 27.52 7.22 14.21
N ARG A 843 26.64 7.55 13.26
CA ARG A 843 25.19 7.59 13.49
C ARG A 843 24.60 6.19 13.67
N LEU A 844 25.04 5.21 12.87
CA LEU A 844 24.67 3.82 13.08
C LEU A 844 25.13 3.36 14.47
N LEU A 845 26.38 3.61 14.83
CA LEU A 845 26.92 3.28 16.15
C LEU A 845 26.10 3.91 17.27
N CYS A 846 25.68 5.16 17.10
CA CYS A 846 24.80 5.85 18.04
C CYS A 846 23.48 5.10 18.28
N VAL A 847 22.89 4.54 17.22
CA VAL A 847 21.67 3.71 17.32
C VAL A 847 21.97 2.37 17.99
N LEU A 848 23.09 1.73 17.68
CA LEU A 848 23.51 0.46 18.31
C LEU A 848 23.73 0.63 19.81
N CYS A 849 24.39 1.71 20.22
CA CYS A 849 24.66 2.02 21.63
C CYS A 849 23.41 2.42 22.44
N CYS A 850 22.22 2.48 21.83
CA CYS A 850 20.98 2.66 22.58
C CYS A 850 20.58 1.39 23.34
N ASP A 851 20.97 0.23 22.81
CA ASP A 851 20.85 -1.07 23.48
C ASP A 851 22.11 -1.27 24.32
N LEU A 852 21.92 -1.34 25.65
CA LEU A 852 23.06 -1.36 26.57
C LEU A 852 23.90 -2.63 26.43
N ASP A 853 23.26 -3.77 26.11
CA ASP A 853 23.96 -5.03 25.87
C ASP A 853 24.84 -4.95 24.61
N SER A 854 24.32 -4.34 23.53
CA SER A 854 25.11 -4.05 22.33
C SER A 854 26.30 -3.14 22.63
N PHE A 855 26.10 -2.08 23.43
CA PHE A 855 27.21 -1.20 23.83
C PHE A 855 28.28 -1.95 24.63
N LEU A 856 27.90 -2.74 25.62
CA LEU A 856 28.85 -3.50 26.45
C LEU A 856 29.68 -4.49 25.63
N LEU A 857 29.06 -5.16 24.64
CA LEU A 857 29.80 -6.01 23.71
C LEU A 857 30.82 -5.22 22.89
N LEU A 858 30.41 -4.09 22.30
CA LEU A 858 31.28 -3.27 21.47
C LEU A 858 32.44 -2.68 22.28
N GLU A 859 32.18 -2.26 23.52
CA GLU A 859 33.20 -1.73 24.41
C GLU A 859 34.19 -2.81 24.86
N SER A 860 33.69 -3.96 25.31
CA SER A 860 34.55 -5.06 25.78
C SER A 860 35.42 -5.68 24.67
N GLN A 861 34.90 -5.76 23.43
CA GLN A 861 35.60 -6.40 22.34
C GLN A 861 36.50 -5.44 21.54
N TYR A 862 36.10 -4.17 21.39
CA TYR A 862 36.78 -3.22 20.49
C TYR A 862 37.32 -1.96 21.19
N ALA A 863 37.15 -1.82 22.51
CA ALA A 863 37.56 -0.62 23.26
C ALA A 863 37.06 0.68 22.62
N LEU A 864 35.79 0.67 22.23
CA LEU A 864 35.15 1.70 21.41
C LEU A 864 35.33 3.11 21.98
N CYS A 865 35.09 3.30 23.27
CA CYS A 865 35.26 4.59 23.94
C CYS A 865 36.70 5.10 23.85
N SER A 866 37.68 4.22 24.08
CA SER A 866 39.10 4.58 24.00
C SER A 866 39.50 5.00 22.59
N MET A 867 39.01 4.27 21.59
CA MET A 867 39.21 4.59 20.17
C MET A 867 38.61 5.95 19.80
N LEU A 868 37.35 6.20 20.16
CA LEU A 868 36.67 7.46 19.87
C LEU A 868 37.31 8.65 20.59
N LEU A 869 37.72 8.47 21.85
CA LEU A 869 38.41 9.50 22.63
C LEU A 869 39.78 9.84 22.03
N LEU A 870 40.54 8.85 21.56
CA LEU A 870 41.82 9.08 20.91
C LEU A 870 41.64 9.94 19.65
N ARG A 871 40.68 9.59 18.79
CA ARG A 871 40.35 10.38 17.59
C ARG A 871 39.81 11.78 17.92
N GLN A 872 39.10 11.91 19.03
CA GLN A 872 38.65 13.21 19.50
C GLN A 872 39.81 14.09 19.97
N LYS A 873 40.84 13.51 20.59
CA LYS A 873 42.06 14.22 21.01
C LYS A 873 42.95 14.62 19.84
N GLU A 874 43.09 13.78 18.83
CA GLU A 874 43.86 14.08 17.60
C GLU A 874 43.28 15.28 16.82
N ASN A 875 41.99 15.58 17.00
CA ASN A 875 41.31 16.74 16.40
C ASN A 875 41.51 18.07 17.19
N VAL A 876 42.41 18.11 18.17
CA VAL A 876 42.75 19.32 18.95
C VAL A 876 44.12 19.85 18.49
N THR A 877 44.20 21.12 18.09
CA THR A 877 45.46 21.74 17.66
C THR A 877 46.26 22.34 18.83
N GLU A 878 47.43 21.76 19.11
CA GLU A 878 48.59 22.24 19.90
C GLU A 878 48.43 22.64 21.40
N PRO A 879 49.52 22.63 22.20
CA PRO A 879 49.44 22.32 23.63
C PRO A 879 49.28 23.54 24.58
N ALA A 880 48.40 23.32 25.57
CA ALA A 880 48.39 23.83 26.95
C ALA A 880 48.40 25.33 27.30
N GLU A 881 48.83 26.28 26.46
CA GLU A 881 49.03 27.68 26.92
C GLU A 881 48.08 28.74 26.33
N ALA A 882 47.23 28.39 25.37
CA ALA A 882 46.11 29.23 24.94
C ALA A 882 44.84 28.37 24.91
N GLN A 883 43.75 28.86 25.52
CA GLN A 883 42.46 28.18 25.69
C GLN A 883 42.09 27.34 24.45
N GLY A 884 42.14 26.02 24.62
CA GLY A 884 42.06 25.01 23.56
C GLY A 884 40.95 25.28 22.55
N GLN A 885 41.32 25.69 21.34
CA GLN A 885 40.41 25.79 20.21
C GLN A 885 40.15 24.38 19.67
N LEU A 886 38.97 23.84 19.97
CA LEU A 886 38.46 22.60 19.36
C LEU A 886 38.17 22.83 17.87
N ILE A 887 38.64 21.95 16.99
CA ILE A 887 38.16 21.91 15.60
C ILE A 887 36.70 21.42 15.64
N LEU A 888 35.76 22.33 15.42
CA LEU A 888 34.33 22.01 15.32
C LEU A 888 34.00 21.57 13.88
N ASP A 889 34.32 20.32 13.55
CA ASP A 889 33.83 19.65 12.36
C ASP A 889 32.63 18.72 12.70
N ARG A 890 31.91 18.28 11.67
CA ARG A 890 30.72 17.43 11.84
C ARG A 890 31.05 16.10 12.52
N LEU A 891 32.22 15.53 12.24
CA LEU A 891 32.68 14.28 12.83
C LEU A 891 32.96 14.42 14.33
N SER A 892 33.61 15.51 14.76
CA SER A 892 33.86 15.81 16.17
C SER A 892 32.56 16.04 16.94
N VAL A 893 31.55 16.69 16.32
CA VAL A 893 30.24 16.86 16.93
C VAL A 893 29.53 15.52 17.13
N GLU A 894 29.50 14.65 16.11
CA GLU A 894 28.86 13.33 16.22
C GLU A 894 29.62 12.42 17.21
N ARG A 895 30.96 12.45 17.21
CA ARG A 895 31.80 11.72 18.19
C ARG A 895 31.54 12.21 19.61
N ASN A 896 31.52 13.51 19.84
CA ASN A 896 31.23 14.09 21.16
C ASN A 896 29.82 13.69 21.63
N HIS A 897 28.83 13.79 20.76
CA HIS A 897 27.46 13.37 21.08
C HIS A 897 27.39 11.88 21.45
N LEU A 898 28.10 11.03 20.72
CA LEU A 898 28.18 9.61 21.01
C LEU A 898 28.89 9.33 22.34
N LEU A 899 30.05 9.93 22.58
CA LEU A 899 30.84 9.80 23.81
C LEU A 899 30.04 10.21 25.05
N VAL A 900 29.35 11.35 25.00
CA VAL A 900 28.47 11.77 26.11
C VAL A 900 27.30 10.80 26.28
N ARG A 901 26.73 10.28 25.19
CA ARG A 901 25.67 9.26 25.26
C ARG A 901 26.17 8.00 25.96
N VAL A 902 27.26 7.39 25.55
CA VAL A 902 27.72 6.13 26.14
C VAL A 902 28.17 6.26 27.60
N CYS A 903 28.59 7.46 28.01
CA CYS A 903 29.01 7.75 29.39
C CYS A 903 27.87 8.20 30.33
N ALA A 904 26.65 8.40 29.83
CA ALA A 904 25.51 8.86 30.63
C ALA A 904 24.32 7.92 30.51
N VAL A 905 23.71 7.60 31.65
CA VAL A 905 22.45 6.85 31.77
C VAL A 905 21.41 7.68 32.51
N GLY A 906 20.13 7.39 32.26
CA GLY A 906 19.00 8.10 32.87
C GLY A 906 17.90 8.42 31.87
N GLY A 907 16.72 8.76 32.38
CA GLY A 907 15.57 9.14 31.57
C GLY A 907 15.70 10.55 30.93
N PRO A 908 14.69 11.00 30.19
CA PRO A 908 14.70 12.29 29.48
C PRO A 908 14.99 13.50 30.37
N SER A 909 14.60 13.49 31.65
CA SER A 909 14.84 14.61 32.57
C SER A 909 16.24 14.58 33.21
N GLU A 910 16.83 13.39 33.28
CA GLU A 910 18.07 13.11 34.00
C GLU A 910 19.28 13.11 33.07
N ARG A 911 19.08 12.72 31.81
CA ARG A 911 20.12 12.60 30.79
C ARG A 911 20.05 13.71 29.77
N ARG A 912 21.04 14.60 29.77
CA ARG A 912 21.17 15.68 28.78
C ARG A 912 22.28 15.36 27.78
N LEU A 913 21.91 15.17 26.52
CA LEU A 913 22.85 14.95 25.43
C LEU A 913 23.18 16.28 24.73
N PRO A 914 24.42 16.48 24.27
CA PRO A 914 24.80 17.70 23.58
C PRO A 914 24.07 17.79 22.22
N PRO A 915 23.76 19.00 21.73
CA PRO A 915 23.16 19.19 20.42
C PRO A 915 24.10 18.70 19.33
N ARG A 916 23.54 18.26 18.19
CA ARG A 916 24.31 17.88 17.00
C ARG A 916 24.56 19.06 16.04
N ALA A 917 24.28 20.27 16.48
CA ALA A 917 24.49 21.51 15.73
C ALA A 917 25.79 22.19 16.17
N LEU A 918 26.50 22.82 15.22
CA LEU A 918 27.83 23.44 15.39
C LEU A 918 27.87 24.69 16.28
N GLN A 919 26.83 24.98 17.07
CA GLN A 919 26.65 26.28 17.73
C GLN A 919 27.01 26.32 19.24
N GLU A 920 27.23 25.17 19.91
CA GLU A 920 27.53 25.14 21.36
C GLU A 920 28.74 24.25 21.72
N LEU A 921 29.74 24.85 22.38
CA LEU A 921 30.90 24.19 22.95
C LEU A 921 30.51 23.43 24.23
N TRP A 922 30.36 22.10 24.12
CA TRP A 922 30.40 21.21 25.29
C TRP A 922 31.85 20.76 25.49
N VAL A 923 32.56 21.45 26.39
CA VAL A 923 33.95 21.11 26.72
C VAL A 923 34.00 19.72 27.35
N ILE A 924 34.78 18.82 26.75
CA ILE A 924 35.04 17.47 27.24
C ILE A 924 35.86 17.59 28.52
N MET A 925 35.24 17.35 29.68
CA MET A 925 35.99 17.04 30.90
C MET A 925 36.55 15.62 30.78
N ASN A 926 37.82 15.43 31.17
CA ASN A 926 38.54 14.15 31.17
C ASN A 926 37.64 12.96 31.56
N MET A 927 37.26 12.14 30.57
CA MET A 927 36.47 10.92 30.76
C MET A 927 37.42 9.73 30.76
N ASN A 928 37.62 9.13 31.93
CA ASN A 928 38.17 7.79 32.03
C ASN A 928 37.04 6.79 31.73
N VAL A 929 37.37 5.78 30.92
CA VAL A 929 36.44 4.76 30.38
C VAL A 929 36.18 3.72 31.45
N PHE A 930 34.92 3.51 31.85
CA PHE A 930 34.61 2.55 32.91
C PHE A 930 33.37 1.70 32.66
N ILE A 931 33.52 0.44 33.03
CA ILE A 931 32.60 -0.69 32.91
C ILE A 931 31.32 -0.44 33.73
N MET A 932 30.26 -1.19 33.44
CA MET A 932 28.99 -1.29 34.18
C MET A 932 29.10 -1.04 35.70
N CYS A 933 30.10 -1.64 36.37
CA CYS A 933 30.32 -1.53 37.82
C CYS A 933 30.61 -0.10 38.33
N GLU A 934 31.00 0.84 37.46
CA GLU A 934 31.15 2.26 37.83
C GLU A 934 30.04 3.16 37.31
N LEU A 935 29.41 2.81 36.18
CA LEU A 935 28.32 3.59 35.60
C LEU A 935 27.12 3.68 36.55
N PHE A 936 26.75 2.56 37.17
CA PHE A 936 25.64 2.49 38.13
C PHE A 936 25.91 3.29 39.41
N PRO A 937 27.06 3.13 40.10
CA PRO A 937 27.37 3.95 41.25
C PRO A 937 27.48 5.45 40.93
N ARG A 938 28.01 5.83 39.75
CA ARG A 938 28.04 7.23 39.30
C ARG A 938 26.64 7.81 39.16
N TYR A 939 25.73 7.08 38.49
CA TYR A 939 24.35 7.51 38.36
C TYR A 939 23.64 7.59 39.72
N GLY A 940 23.79 6.57 40.56
CA GLY A 940 23.26 6.55 41.93
C GLY A 940 23.75 7.73 42.79
N ARG A 941 25.02 8.12 42.65
CA ARG A 941 25.57 9.33 43.29
C ARG A 941 24.95 10.61 42.73
N SER A 942 24.79 10.71 41.41
CA SER A 942 24.18 11.89 40.78
C SER A 942 22.74 12.13 41.24
N LEU A 943 22.01 11.06 41.58
CA LEU A 943 20.66 11.11 42.14
C LEU A 943 20.62 11.17 43.68
N GLY A 944 21.77 11.12 44.37
CA GLY A 944 21.85 11.12 45.83
C GLY A 944 21.39 9.81 46.50
N LEU A 945 21.32 8.70 45.77
CA LEU A 945 20.90 7.37 46.26
C LEU A 945 22.03 6.61 46.97
N LEU A 946 23.29 6.91 46.64
CA LEU A 946 24.48 6.26 47.20
C LEU A 946 25.37 7.28 47.91
N LYS A 947 25.93 6.89 49.06
CA LYS A 947 26.83 7.72 49.87
C LYS A 947 28.33 7.44 49.63
N ASP A 948 28.71 6.20 49.34
CA ASP A 948 30.10 5.73 49.14
C ASP A 948 30.32 5.10 47.74
N GLU A 949 31.57 4.70 47.42
CA GLU A 949 31.93 3.97 46.19
C GLU A 949 31.41 2.52 46.23
N GLY A 950 30.09 2.33 46.07
CA GLY A 950 29.43 1.01 46.07
C GLY A 950 29.78 0.08 44.90
N THR A 951 30.93 0.28 44.25
CA THR A 951 31.42 -0.46 43.07
C THR A 951 31.75 -1.91 43.43
N GLU A 952 32.46 -2.14 44.55
CA GLU A 952 32.85 -3.48 45.02
C GLU A 952 31.64 -4.32 45.44
N GLU A 953 30.69 -3.73 46.17
CA GLU A 953 29.46 -4.42 46.59
C GLU A 953 28.57 -4.78 45.40
N LEU A 954 28.45 -3.89 44.42
CA LEU A 954 27.74 -4.18 43.17
C LEU A 954 28.43 -5.31 42.39
N ALA A 955 29.76 -5.27 42.25
CA ALA A 955 30.50 -6.33 41.58
C ALA A 955 30.32 -7.70 42.27
N LEU A 956 30.32 -7.70 43.61
CA LEU A 956 30.06 -8.91 44.40
C LEU A 956 28.62 -9.41 44.20
N LEU A 957 27.62 -8.53 44.19
CA LEU A 957 26.23 -8.88 43.92
C LEU A 957 26.06 -9.51 42.53
N LEU A 958 26.63 -8.88 41.49
CA LEU A 958 26.57 -9.37 40.12
C LEU A 958 27.24 -10.74 39.99
N LYS A 959 28.38 -10.95 40.64
CA LYS A 959 29.05 -12.26 40.68
C LYS A 959 28.18 -13.34 41.33
N HIS A 960 27.52 -13.02 42.45
CA HIS A 960 26.60 -13.94 43.11
C HIS A 960 25.38 -14.25 42.23
N SER A 961 24.79 -13.23 41.59
CA SER A 961 23.69 -13.39 40.64
C SER A 961 24.09 -14.32 39.51
N HIS A 962 25.26 -14.08 38.88
CA HIS A 962 25.78 -14.91 37.81
C HIS A 962 25.93 -16.39 38.24
N LEU A 963 26.51 -16.66 39.42
CA LEU A 963 26.66 -18.02 39.94
C LEU A 963 25.29 -18.70 40.18
N PHE A 964 24.33 -17.96 40.73
CA PHE A 964 22.97 -18.43 40.95
C PHE A 964 22.25 -18.78 39.63
N LEU A 965 22.35 -17.89 38.64
CA LEU A 965 21.79 -18.10 37.30
C LEU A 965 22.44 -19.28 36.59
N ALA A 966 23.76 -19.43 36.70
CA ALA A 966 24.50 -20.55 36.11
C ALA A 966 24.03 -21.90 36.66
N ALA A 967 23.67 -21.97 37.95
CA ALA A 967 23.13 -23.19 38.57
C ALA A 967 21.72 -23.57 38.05
N GLN A 968 20.97 -22.63 37.46
CA GLN A 968 19.61 -22.84 36.96
C GLN A 968 19.55 -23.11 35.44
N ARG A 969 20.69 -23.35 34.79
CA ARG A 969 20.76 -23.57 33.34
C ARG A 969 20.53 -25.01 32.94
N ALA A 970 19.80 -25.20 31.85
CA ALA A 970 19.66 -26.51 31.23
C ALA A 970 21.02 -26.99 30.70
N THR A 971 21.34 -28.27 30.96
CA THR A 971 22.51 -28.97 30.39
C THR A 971 22.24 -29.34 28.93
N THR A 972 22.05 -28.35 28.08
CA THR A 972 22.01 -28.54 26.62
C THR A 972 23.38 -28.25 26.02
N HIS A 973 23.74 -28.92 24.93
CA HIS A 973 25.03 -28.73 24.24
C HIS A 973 25.37 -27.24 24.08
N PRO A 974 26.66 -26.85 24.17
CA PRO A 974 27.07 -25.47 24.04
C PRO A 974 26.90 -25.01 22.59
N SER A 975 25.68 -24.71 22.18
CA SER A 975 25.47 -23.90 20.99
C SER A 975 25.98 -22.51 21.31
N ILE A 976 26.77 -21.95 20.38
CA ILE A 976 27.43 -20.64 20.39
C ILE A 976 26.49 -19.48 20.84
N LEU A 977 25.18 -19.71 20.80
CA LEU A 977 24.05 -18.81 21.10
C LEU A 977 23.71 -18.64 22.60
N THR A 978 24.33 -19.37 23.52
CA THR A 978 23.92 -19.45 24.95
C THR A 978 24.46 -18.33 25.87
N ALA A 979 25.21 -17.37 25.34
CA ALA A 979 25.92 -16.38 26.15
C ALA A 979 25.52 -14.90 25.89
N THR A 980 24.33 -14.66 25.32
CA THR A 980 23.82 -13.30 25.08
C THR A 980 23.50 -12.49 26.35
N ALA A 981 23.60 -13.08 27.55
CA ALA A 981 23.10 -12.46 28.78
C ALA A 981 23.94 -12.74 30.05
N MET A 982 25.26 -12.90 29.96
CA MET A 982 26.05 -13.35 31.12
C MET A 982 26.76 -12.28 31.94
N ASP A 983 27.10 -11.12 31.39
CA ASP A 983 27.95 -10.18 32.13
C ASP A 983 27.22 -8.94 32.66
N SER A 984 25.95 -8.74 32.30
CA SER A 984 25.12 -7.60 32.73
C SER A 984 23.75 -8.02 33.26
N ASP A 985 23.58 -7.97 34.58
CA ASP A 985 22.27 -8.16 35.23
C ASP A 985 21.65 -6.80 35.58
N TRP A 986 20.87 -6.26 34.64
CA TRP A 986 20.21 -4.95 34.76
C TRP A 986 19.21 -4.89 35.93
N LEU A 987 18.52 -5.99 36.21
CA LEU A 987 17.58 -6.05 37.34
C LEU A 987 18.34 -6.01 38.67
N ALA A 988 19.41 -6.80 38.80
CA ALA A 988 20.23 -6.79 40.02
C ALA A 988 20.84 -5.40 40.29
N ALA A 989 21.34 -4.72 39.26
CA ALA A 989 21.85 -3.35 39.38
C ALA A 989 20.75 -2.33 39.77
N THR A 990 19.54 -2.48 39.22
CA THR A 990 18.38 -1.64 39.58
C THR A 990 18.01 -1.83 41.05
N LEU A 991 17.95 -3.08 41.50
CA LEU A 991 17.61 -3.42 42.89
C LEU A 991 18.68 -2.95 43.88
N PHE A 992 19.96 -3.03 43.51
CA PHE A 992 21.04 -2.48 44.31
C PHE A 992 20.82 -0.99 44.61
N LEU A 993 20.44 -0.20 43.60
CA LEU A 993 20.12 1.22 43.76
C LEU A 993 18.82 1.43 44.57
N MET A 994 17.77 0.63 44.35
CA MET A 994 16.54 0.68 45.16
C MET A 994 16.79 0.36 46.64
N MET A 995 17.81 -0.46 46.93
CA MET A 995 18.23 -0.83 48.30
C MET A 995 19.31 0.10 48.87
N ALA A 996 19.49 1.29 48.29
CA ALA A 996 20.47 2.30 48.73
C ALA A 996 21.91 1.78 48.81
N GLY A 997 22.26 0.82 47.94
CA GLY A 997 23.60 0.24 47.86
C GLY A 997 23.87 -0.94 48.78
N ASP A 998 22.88 -1.50 49.48
CA ASP A 998 23.09 -2.69 50.32
C ASP A 998 23.05 -3.97 49.45
N GLY A 999 24.24 -4.52 49.15
CA GLY A 999 24.39 -5.73 48.34
C GLY A 999 23.72 -6.98 48.92
N GLU A 1000 23.74 -7.17 50.25
CA GLU A 1000 23.16 -8.36 50.89
C GLU A 1000 21.64 -8.31 50.95
N ARG A 1001 21.04 -7.13 51.10
CA ARG A 1001 19.60 -6.94 50.96
C ARG A 1001 19.14 -7.23 49.53
N ALA A 1002 19.82 -6.68 48.54
CA ALA A 1002 19.51 -6.93 47.13
C ALA A 1002 19.61 -8.43 46.79
N ARG A 1003 20.67 -9.10 47.27
CA ARG A 1003 20.86 -10.55 47.06
C ARG A 1003 19.74 -11.39 47.67
N ARG A 1004 19.36 -11.13 48.93
CA ARG A 1004 18.25 -11.86 49.58
C ARG A 1004 16.95 -11.67 48.83
N TRP A 1005 16.66 -10.42 48.43
CA TRP A 1005 15.47 -10.12 47.64
C TRP A 1005 15.45 -10.87 46.31
N LEU A 1006 16.55 -10.93 45.57
CA LEU A 1006 16.64 -11.68 44.30
C LEU A 1006 16.35 -13.17 44.48
N VAL A 1007 16.86 -13.77 45.55
CA VAL A 1007 16.61 -15.18 45.89
C VAL A 1007 15.13 -15.40 46.19
N ASP A 1008 14.51 -14.56 47.03
CA ASP A 1008 13.09 -14.67 47.36
C ASP A 1008 12.22 -14.43 46.11
N PHE A 1009 12.57 -13.42 45.32
CA PHE A 1009 11.89 -13.06 44.08
C PHE A 1009 11.91 -14.20 43.05
N SER A 1010 12.97 -15.01 43.01
CA SER A 1010 13.08 -16.15 42.09
C SER A 1010 11.97 -17.20 42.26
N SER A 1011 11.32 -17.24 43.43
CA SER A 1011 10.17 -18.11 43.68
C SER A 1011 8.86 -17.60 43.06
N LEU A 1012 8.79 -16.32 42.69
CA LEU A 1012 7.60 -15.69 42.11
C LEU A 1012 7.59 -15.80 40.58
N LEU A 1013 6.40 -15.95 40.00
CA LEU A 1013 6.22 -16.00 38.54
C LEU A 1013 6.72 -14.72 37.84
N CYS A 1014 6.58 -13.55 38.49
CA CYS A 1014 7.06 -12.27 37.96
C CYS A 1014 8.56 -12.29 37.62
N SER A 1015 9.36 -13.07 38.35
CA SER A 1015 10.79 -13.20 38.08
C SER A 1015 11.08 -13.83 36.72
N ALA A 1016 10.15 -14.57 36.15
CA ALA A 1016 10.32 -15.14 34.81
C ALA A 1016 10.33 -14.08 33.70
N PHE A 1017 9.76 -12.89 33.96
CA PHE A 1017 9.55 -11.84 32.96
C PHE A 1017 10.36 -10.57 33.27
N LEU A 1018 10.44 -10.17 34.54
CA LEU A 1018 11.24 -9.01 34.98
C LEU A 1018 12.73 -9.30 35.06
N TRP A 1019 13.12 -10.58 35.13
CA TRP A 1019 14.52 -11.01 35.16
C TRP A 1019 14.85 -11.87 33.93
N PRO A 1020 14.99 -11.27 32.72
CA PRO A 1020 15.16 -12.02 31.47
C PRO A 1020 16.32 -13.02 31.51
N ALA A 1021 17.43 -12.66 32.18
CA ALA A 1021 18.59 -13.51 32.36
C ALA A 1021 18.29 -14.83 33.09
N ARG A 1022 17.26 -14.85 33.95
CA ARG A 1022 16.84 -16.04 34.70
C ARG A 1022 16.20 -17.11 33.84
N MET A 1023 15.32 -16.72 32.92
CA MET A 1023 14.60 -17.69 32.11
C MET A 1023 15.33 -18.07 30.83
N HIS A 1024 16.37 -17.33 30.44
CA HIS A 1024 17.14 -17.64 29.26
C HIS A 1024 17.84 -19.00 29.40
N SER A 1025 17.41 -20.00 28.63
CA SER A 1025 17.92 -21.38 28.67
C SER A 1025 17.83 -22.05 30.06
N SER A 1026 16.81 -21.70 30.84
CA SER A 1026 16.59 -22.22 32.20
C SER A 1026 16.12 -23.68 32.21
N VAL A 1027 16.49 -24.46 33.24
CA VAL A 1027 15.91 -25.79 33.54
C VAL A 1027 14.40 -25.76 33.75
N HIS A 1028 13.86 -24.59 34.11
CA HIS A 1028 12.43 -24.41 34.36
C HIS A 1028 11.59 -24.29 33.09
N LEU A 1029 12.22 -24.14 31.91
CA LEU A 1029 11.53 -24.13 30.63
C LEU A 1029 11.38 -25.54 30.05
N PRO A 1030 10.30 -25.83 29.30
CA PRO A 1030 10.22 -27.06 28.53
C PRO A 1030 11.43 -27.22 27.61
N ALA A 1031 12.00 -28.43 27.53
CA ALA A 1031 13.18 -28.75 26.72
C ALA A 1031 13.18 -28.15 25.29
N PRO A 1032 12.09 -28.22 24.48
CA PRO A 1032 12.09 -27.62 23.14
C PRO A 1032 12.14 -26.08 23.15
N VAL A 1033 11.63 -25.44 24.19
CA VAL A 1033 11.68 -23.97 24.37
C VAL A 1033 13.04 -23.54 24.89
N ALA A 1034 13.63 -24.29 25.82
CA ALA A 1034 14.99 -24.05 26.27
C ALA A 1034 16.00 -24.20 25.11
N ALA A 1035 15.83 -25.23 24.27
CA ALA A 1035 16.68 -25.48 23.11
C ALA A 1035 16.54 -24.43 21.99
N SER A 1036 15.44 -23.67 21.94
CA SER A 1036 15.29 -22.61 20.94
C SER A 1036 16.15 -21.38 21.22
N GLY A 1037 16.50 -21.14 22.49
CA GLY A 1037 17.24 -19.94 22.92
C GLY A 1037 16.42 -18.64 22.82
N ILE A 1038 15.11 -18.71 22.51
CA ILE A 1038 14.24 -17.52 22.48
C ILE A 1038 13.66 -17.25 23.88
N PRO A 1039 13.88 -16.05 24.46
CA PRO A 1039 13.41 -15.74 25.81
C PRO A 1039 11.88 -15.58 25.90
N PRO A 1040 11.24 -15.95 27.04
CA PRO A 1040 9.81 -15.74 27.29
C PRO A 1040 9.33 -14.31 27.09
N VAL A 1041 10.16 -13.33 27.42
CA VAL A 1041 9.85 -11.91 27.22
C VAL A 1041 9.53 -11.61 25.75
N TYR A 1042 10.22 -12.26 24.80
CA TYR A 1042 9.95 -12.07 23.38
C TYR A 1042 8.66 -12.78 22.93
N TRP A 1043 8.57 -14.11 23.10
CA TRP A 1043 7.44 -14.86 22.54
C TRP A 1043 6.12 -14.75 23.35
N CYS A 1044 6.19 -14.26 24.60
CA CYS A 1044 5.02 -14.01 25.44
C CYS A 1044 4.73 -12.52 25.56
N THR A 1045 5.59 -11.74 26.24
CA THR A 1045 5.29 -10.31 26.52
C THR A 1045 5.18 -9.52 25.23
N ALA A 1046 6.14 -9.63 24.31
CA ALA A 1046 6.10 -8.88 23.06
C ALA A 1046 4.91 -9.28 22.16
N HIS A 1047 4.55 -10.57 22.16
CA HIS A 1047 3.33 -11.07 21.47
C HIS A 1047 2.06 -10.40 22.01
N TYR A 1048 1.91 -10.30 23.32
CA TYR A 1048 0.75 -9.66 23.93
C TYR A 1048 0.77 -8.13 23.78
N VAL A 1049 1.95 -7.51 23.77
CA VAL A 1049 2.08 -6.07 23.46
C VAL A 1049 1.56 -5.79 22.06
N GLU A 1050 1.99 -6.56 21.05
CA GLU A 1050 1.50 -6.36 19.68
C GLU A 1050 -0.01 -6.61 19.54
N MET A 1051 -0.53 -7.63 20.22
CA MET A 1051 -1.96 -7.94 20.25
C MET A 1051 -2.77 -6.79 20.85
N LEU A 1052 -2.40 -6.36 22.07
CA LEU A 1052 -3.13 -5.33 22.79
C LEU A 1052 -2.98 -3.96 22.12
N LEU A 1053 -1.82 -3.64 21.58
CA LEU A 1053 -1.59 -2.39 20.84
C LEU A 1053 -2.48 -2.30 19.60
N LYS A 1054 -2.69 -3.41 18.88
CA LYS A 1054 -3.61 -3.43 17.72
C LYS A 1054 -5.05 -3.13 18.16
N ALA A 1055 -5.47 -3.63 19.31
CA ALA A 1055 -6.83 -3.43 19.82
C ALA A 1055 -7.05 -2.01 20.40
N GLU A 1056 -6.12 -1.54 21.24
CA GLU A 1056 -6.29 -0.31 22.03
C GLU A 1056 -5.76 0.94 21.30
N VAL A 1057 -4.73 0.80 20.47
CA VAL A 1057 -4.03 1.93 19.82
C VAL A 1057 -3.72 1.60 18.34
N PRO A 1058 -4.74 1.35 17.51
CA PRO A 1058 -4.57 0.83 16.14
C PRO A 1058 -3.75 1.75 15.23
N LEU A 1059 -3.83 3.07 15.43
CA LEU A 1059 -3.04 4.05 14.66
C LEU A 1059 -1.53 3.87 14.86
N VAL A 1060 -1.11 3.63 16.11
CA VAL A 1060 0.29 3.36 16.43
C VAL A 1060 0.69 2.01 15.82
N HIS A 1061 -0.14 0.97 15.95
CA HIS A 1061 0.13 -0.33 15.32
C HIS A 1061 0.33 -0.20 13.79
N SER A 1062 -0.53 0.56 13.10
CA SER A 1062 -0.39 0.86 11.67
C SER A 1062 0.87 1.65 11.36
N ALA A 1063 1.25 2.62 12.18
CA ALA A 1063 2.46 3.41 12.02
C ALA A 1063 3.72 2.53 11.99
N PHE A 1064 3.86 1.58 12.92
CA PHE A 1064 4.95 0.60 12.91
C PHE A 1064 4.95 -0.25 11.63
N ARG A 1065 3.79 -0.77 11.20
CA ARG A 1065 3.68 -1.56 9.96
C ARG A 1065 4.08 -0.75 8.71
N MET A 1066 3.67 0.52 8.63
CA MET A 1066 4.05 1.43 7.54
C MET A 1066 5.55 1.72 7.52
N SER A 1067 6.17 1.87 8.69
CA SER A 1067 7.61 2.10 8.84
C SER A 1067 8.46 0.82 8.67
N GLY A 1068 7.84 -0.35 8.59
CA GLY A 1068 8.51 -1.60 8.22
C GLY A 1068 9.26 -2.33 9.36
N PHE A 1069 8.92 -2.06 10.62
CA PHE A 1069 9.49 -2.71 11.81
C PHE A 1069 8.42 -2.95 12.87
N THR A 1070 8.73 -3.68 13.95
CA THR A 1070 7.71 -4.14 14.91
C THR A 1070 7.78 -3.45 16.27
N PRO A 1071 6.63 -3.20 16.93
CA PRO A 1071 6.60 -2.68 18.30
C PRO A 1071 7.34 -3.60 19.28
N SER A 1072 7.33 -4.91 19.02
CA SER A 1072 8.04 -5.91 19.82
C SER A 1072 9.53 -5.64 19.93
N GLN A 1073 10.18 -5.16 18.85
CA GLN A 1073 11.62 -4.87 18.89
C GLN A 1073 11.95 -3.74 19.86
N ILE A 1074 11.15 -2.68 19.86
CA ILE A 1074 11.36 -1.52 20.74
C ILE A 1074 11.04 -1.90 22.19
N CYS A 1075 9.91 -2.60 22.41
CA CYS A 1075 9.53 -3.03 23.75
C CYS A 1075 10.51 -4.06 24.33
N LEU A 1076 11.05 -4.97 23.51
CA LEU A 1076 12.05 -5.93 23.98
C LEU A 1076 13.32 -5.22 24.48
N GLN A 1077 13.77 -4.20 23.76
CA GLN A 1077 14.89 -3.37 24.19
C GLN A 1077 14.60 -2.71 25.55
N TRP A 1078 13.43 -2.08 25.70
CA TRP A 1078 13.01 -1.49 26.98
C TRP A 1078 13.00 -2.50 28.12
N LEU A 1079 12.43 -3.68 27.88
CA LEU A 1079 12.26 -4.71 28.91
C LEU A 1079 13.58 -5.35 29.32
N ASN A 1080 14.48 -5.64 28.37
CA ASN A 1080 15.78 -6.26 28.66
C ASN A 1080 16.65 -5.36 29.55
N GLN A 1081 16.61 -4.05 29.33
CA GLN A 1081 17.36 -3.08 30.14
C GLN A 1081 16.50 -2.41 31.22
N CYS A 1082 15.41 -3.02 31.69
CA CYS A 1082 14.54 -2.48 32.77
C CYS A 1082 14.14 -0.99 32.59
N PHE A 1083 13.90 -0.55 31.36
CA PHE A 1083 13.60 0.83 30.95
C PHE A 1083 14.70 1.87 31.23
N TRP A 1084 15.92 1.45 31.55
CA TRP A 1084 17.08 2.33 31.62
C TRP A 1084 17.24 3.09 30.30
N ASN A 1085 17.63 4.36 30.37
CA ASN A 1085 17.68 5.30 29.24
C ASN A 1085 16.32 5.70 28.64
N TYR A 1086 15.18 5.18 29.12
CA TYR A 1086 13.87 5.50 28.53
C TYR A 1086 12.93 6.19 29.50
N LEU A 1087 12.94 5.76 30.77
CA LEU A 1087 12.15 6.33 31.85
C LEU A 1087 13.05 7.00 32.89
N ASP A 1088 12.52 8.01 33.58
CA ASP A 1088 13.20 8.62 34.73
C ASP A 1088 13.23 7.63 35.91
N TRP A 1089 14.18 7.77 36.84
CA TRP A 1089 14.39 6.82 37.95
C TRP A 1089 13.13 6.48 38.76
N PRO A 1090 12.28 7.46 39.16
CA PRO A 1090 11.05 7.15 39.89
C PRO A 1090 10.11 6.25 39.09
N GLU A 1091 10.04 6.43 37.77
CA GLU A 1091 9.20 5.66 36.88
C GLU A 1091 9.73 4.23 36.71
N VAL A 1092 11.06 4.04 36.66
CA VAL A 1092 11.69 2.71 36.71
C VAL A 1092 11.33 1.99 38.01
N CYS A 1093 11.40 2.67 39.16
CA CYS A 1093 10.99 2.12 40.45
C CYS A 1093 9.50 1.72 40.46
N HIS A 1094 8.63 2.57 39.90
CA HIS A 1094 7.20 2.27 39.78
C HIS A 1094 6.94 1.07 38.87
N TYR A 1095 7.66 0.95 37.75
CA TYR A 1095 7.55 -0.20 36.85
C TYR A 1095 7.87 -1.51 37.57
N VAL A 1096 9.03 -1.59 38.23
CA VAL A 1096 9.44 -2.79 38.98
C VAL A 1096 8.43 -3.11 40.07
N SER A 1097 8.04 -2.11 40.87
CA SER A 1097 7.09 -2.29 41.97
C SER A 1097 5.71 -2.76 41.48
N THR A 1098 5.21 -2.17 40.40
CA THR A 1098 3.90 -2.52 39.83
C THR A 1098 3.89 -3.96 39.34
N CYS A 1099 4.93 -4.39 38.61
CA CYS A 1099 5.00 -5.75 38.09
C CYS A 1099 5.18 -6.80 39.21
N VAL A 1100 5.89 -6.44 40.29
CA VAL A 1100 6.04 -7.33 41.47
C VAL A 1100 4.71 -7.45 42.24
N LEU A 1101 4.01 -6.34 42.46
CA LEU A 1101 2.80 -6.30 43.30
C LEU A 1101 1.55 -6.78 42.56
N MET A 1102 1.40 -6.41 41.28
CA MET A 1102 0.17 -6.64 40.52
C MET A 1102 0.28 -7.83 39.54
N GLY A 1103 1.49 -8.33 39.30
CA GLY A 1103 1.75 -9.48 38.42
C GLY A 1103 2.45 -9.12 37.11
N PRO A 1104 2.93 -10.13 36.35
CA PRO A 1104 3.73 -9.94 35.14
C PRO A 1104 2.93 -9.34 33.97
N ASP A 1105 1.60 -9.48 33.97
CA ASP A 1105 0.75 -8.94 32.91
C ASP A 1105 0.82 -7.41 32.82
N TYR A 1106 1.10 -6.75 33.95
CA TYR A 1106 1.31 -5.29 34.00
C TYR A 1106 2.51 -4.82 33.19
N GLN A 1107 3.47 -5.70 32.91
CA GLN A 1107 4.56 -5.41 31.98
C GLN A 1107 4.04 -5.08 30.57
N VAL A 1108 2.99 -5.78 30.11
CA VAL A 1108 2.34 -5.53 28.82
C VAL A 1108 1.61 -4.18 28.84
N TYR A 1109 0.84 -3.92 29.92
CA TYR A 1109 0.10 -2.68 30.06
C TYR A 1109 1.01 -1.44 30.10
N VAL A 1110 2.17 -1.53 30.78
CA VAL A 1110 3.15 -0.44 30.82
C VAL A 1110 3.70 -0.15 29.42
N CYS A 1111 4.11 -1.17 28.66
CA CYS A 1111 4.58 -0.96 27.28
C CYS A 1111 3.52 -0.29 26.39
N VAL A 1112 2.26 -0.74 26.46
CA VAL A 1112 1.16 -0.15 25.68
C VAL A 1112 0.83 1.26 26.14
N ALA A 1113 0.89 1.54 27.45
CA ALA A 1113 0.66 2.88 28.00
C ALA A 1113 1.72 3.88 27.51
N VAL A 1114 2.99 3.49 27.50
CA VAL A 1114 4.09 4.32 26.95
C VAL A 1114 3.86 4.59 25.46
N LEU A 1115 3.54 3.56 24.66
CA LEU A 1115 3.26 3.74 23.24
C LEU A 1115 2.03 4.61 22.97
N LYS A 1116 0.99 4.50 23.80
CA LYS A 1116 -0.20 5.35 23.73
C LYS A 1116 0.13 6.81 24.05
N HIS A 1117 0.96 7.04 25.06
CA HIS A 1117 1.42 8.38 25.43
C HIS A 1117 2.19 9.04 24.27
N MET A 1118 3.08 8.29 23.61
CA MET A 1118 3.89 8.76 22.49
C MET A 1118 3.14 8.81 21.14
N GLN A 1119 1.83 8.54 21.10
CA GLN A 1119 1.08 8.46 19.83
C GLN A 1119 1.24 9.69 18.91
N PRO A 1120 1.16 10.95 19.39
CA PRO A 1120 1.32 12.12 18.51
C PRO A 1120 2.70 12.16 17.84
N ASP A 1121 3.75 11.92 18.62
CA ASP A 1121 5.13 11.93 18.14
C ASP A 1121 5.40 10.77 17.18
N ILE A 1122 4.87 9.58 17.48
CA ILE A 1122 4.97 8.41 16.60
C ILE A 1122 4.37 8.73 15.23
N LEU A 1123 3.17 9.32 15.19
CA LEU A 1123 2.51 9.65 13.93
C LEU A 1123 3.27 10.73 13.14
N LEU A 1124 3.84 11.73 13.83
CA LEU A 1124 4.68 12.76 13.23
C LEU A 1124 5.94 12.16 12.59
N HIS A 1125 6.67 11.32 13.33
CA HIS A 1125 7.91 10.71 12.88
C HIS A 1125 7.70 9.57 11.86
N THR A 1126 6.50 8.99 11.78
CA THR A 1126 6.11 8.13 10.66
C THR A 1126 6.02 8.93 9.37
N GLN A 1127 5.45 10.13 9.39
CA GLN A 1127 5.37 11.00 8.21
C GLN A 1127 6.76 11.49 7.78
N ALA A 1128 7.64 11.78 8.74
CA ALA A 1128 9.03 12.19 8.48
C ALA A 1128 9.96 11.02 8.08
N GLN A 1129 9.47 9.76 8.07
CA GLN A 1129 10.23 8.55 7.73
C GLN A 1129 11.45 8.26 8.64
N ASP A 1130 11.43 8.76 9.87
CA ASP A 1130 12.51 8.64 10.85
C ASP A 1130 12.07 8.01 12.18
N LEU A 1131 10.84 7.48 12.27
CA LEU A 1131 10.25 6.88 13.48
C LEU A 1131 11.20 5.96 14.26
N GLN A 1132 11.86 5.03 13.57
CA GLN A 1132 12.75 4.07 14.22
C GLN A 1132 13.97 4.76 14.86
N VAL A 1133 14.49 5.78 14.20
CA VAL A 1133 15.62 6.57 14.71
C VAL A 1133 15.15 7.42 15.88
N TYR A 1134 13.98 8.04 15.78
CA TYR A 1134 13.38 8.83 16.87
C TYR A 1134 13.22 7.99 18.15
N LEU A 1135 12.57 6.82 18.06
CA LEU A 1135 12.31 5.95 19.22
C LEU A 1135 13.58 5.41 19.87
N LYS A 1136 14.70 5.35 19.14
CA LYS A 1136 15.99 4.92 19.69
C LYS A 1136 16.86 6.09 20.17
N VAL A 1137 16.90 7.19 19.43
CA VAL A 1137 17.92 8.25 19.56
C VAL A 1137 17.38 9.54 20.20
N SER A 1138 16.14 9.92 19.93
CA SER A 1138 15.61 11.25 20.28
C SER A 1138 14.73 11.16 21.52
N GLN A 1139 15.35 11.29 22.70
CA GLN A 1139 14.69 11.24 24.01
C GLN A 1139 14.06 12.59 24.40
N ARG A 1140 13.21 13.16 23.53
CA ARG A 1140 12.39 14.32 23.91
C ARG A 1140 10.91 13.98 23.75
N PRO A 1141 10.22 13.52 24.80
CA PRO A 1141 8.83 13.91 24.97
C PRO A 1141 8.83 15.39 25.36
N HIS A 1142 8.15 16.25 24.58
CA HIS A 1142 7.78 17.55 25.12
C HIS A 1142 6.99 17.32 26.42
N ARG A 1143 7.37 18.01 27.50
CA ARG A 1143 6.64 18.05 28.78
C ARG A 1143 5.12 18.08 28.54
N PRO A 1144 4.34 17.18 29.15
CA PRO A 1144 3.05 17.56 29.68
C PRO A 1144 3.24 18.23 31.06
N PRO A 1145 2.36 19.14 31.48
CA PRO A 1145 2.35 19.61 32.85
C PRO A 1145 1.99 18.44 33.77
N HIS A 1146 2.83 18.18 34.77
CA HIS A 1146 2.48 17.48 36.01
C HIS A 1146 1.71 16.15 35.91
N LEU A 1147 2.42 15.02 36.05
CA LEU A 1147 1.87 13.80 36.67
C LEU A 1147 1.66 14.03 38.17
N THR A 1148 0.83 15.02 38.52
CA THR A 1148 0.27 15.27 39.85
C THR A 1148 -1.08 15.97 39.70
N SER A 1149 -2.16 15.21 39.49
CA SER A 1149 -3.50 15.43 40.10
C SER A 1149 -4.56 14.49 39.49
N PRO A 1150 -5.64 14.17 40.24
CA PRO A 1150 -6.57 13.10 39.89
C PRO A 1150 -7.69 13.63 38.98
N CYS A 1151 -7.85 13.02 37.81
CA CYS A 1151 -9.03 13.25 36.98
C CYS A 1151 -10.15 12.29 37.41
N CYS A 1152 -10.92 12.70 38.42
CA CYS A 1152 -12.23 12.15 38.73
C CYS A 1152 -13.18 13.33 38.99
N THR A 1153 -13.98 13.71 37.98
CA THR A 1153 -15.39 14.11 38.14
C THR A 1153 -16.05 14.35 36.78
N SER A 1154 -17.13 13.59 36.54
CA SER A 1154 -18.23 13.76 35.55
C SER A 1154 -17.84 13.64 34.06
N THR A 1155 -18.40 12.76 33.23
CA THR A 1155 -19.82 12.33 33.09
C THR A 1155 -19.95 10.88 32.54
N GLN A 1156 -21.13 10.32 32.75
CA GLN A 1156 -21.52 8.91 32.71
C GLN A 1156 -21.44 8.22 31.33
N GLY A 1157 -21.05 6.94 31.33
CA GLY A 1157 -21.13 6.03 30.19
C GLY A 1157 -20.61 4.62 30.47
N VAL A 1158 -21.28 3.91 31.39
CA VAL A 1158 -21.31 2.45 31.64
C VAL A 1158 -20.19 1.57 31.03
N CYS A 1159 -19.27 1.11 31.88
CA CYS A 1159 -18.64 -0.22 31.77
C CYS A 1159 -18.45 -0.78 33.19
N GLN A 1160 -19.24 -1.80 33.54
CA GLN A 1160 -19.16 -2.57 34.78
C GLN A 1160 -17.98 -3.54 34.70
N TYR A 1161 -16.97 -3.40 35.56
CA TYR A 1161 -16.25 -4.52 36.16
C TYR A 1161 -15.81 -4.10 37.58
N GLY A 1162 -16.20 -4.91 38.56
CA GLY A 1162 -16.11 -4.59 39.99
C GLY A 1162 -14.79 -4.98 40.65
N ALA A 1163 -14.57 -4.33 41.80
CA ALA A 1163 -13.62 -4.61 42.87
C ALA A 1163 -12.13 -4.32 42.58
N VAL A 1164 -11.64 -3.15 43.01
CA VAL A 1164 -10.71 -2.96 44.16
C VAL A 1164 -10.80 -1.49 44.61
N GLN A 1165 -11.63 -1.20 45.61
CA GLN A 1165 -11.46 -0.01 46.46
C GLN A 1165 -10.78 -0.47 47.75
N GLY A 1166 -9.60 0.05 48.01
CA GLY A 1166 -8.89 -0.18 49.27
C GLY A 1166 -7.40 -0.33 49.06
N LEU A 1167 -6.68 0.80 49.01
CA LEU A 1167 -5.29 1.00 49.45
C LEU A 1167 -4.82 2.42 49.08
N GLY A 1168 -5.61 3.43 49.43
CA GLY A 1168 -5.17 4.81 49.51
C GLY A 1168 -4.92 5.15 50.97
N GLY A 1169 -3.79 4.69 51.52
CA GLY A 1169 -3.54 4.89 52.96
C GLY A 1169 -2.37 4.14 53.58
N VAL A 1170 -1.36 3.70 52.83
CA VAL A 1170 -0.09 3.23 53.41
C VAL A 1170 1.01 3.49 52.38
N LEU A 1171 1.69 4.63 52.47
CA LEU A 1171 3.06 4.94 51.95
C LEU A 1171 3.29 6.47 51.93
N CYS A 1172 2.93 7.13 53.03
CA CYS A 1172 3.38 8.49 53.35
C CYS A 1172 3.72 8.54 54.83
N MET A 1173 4.82 7.91 55.25
CA MET A 1173 5.48 8.19 56.53
C MET A 1173 6.93 7.73 56.43
N GLY A 1174 7.86 8.69 56.46
CA GLY A 1174 9.29 8.38 56.45
C GLY A 1174 10.18 9.61 56.32
N GLY A 1175 9.91 10.67 57.09
CA GLY A 1175 10.73 11.87 57.09
C GLY A 1175 10.40 12.81 58.22
N SER A 1176 10.66 12.42 59.47
CA SER A 1176 11.02 13.30 60.59
C SER A 1176 11.09 12.53 61.92
N TYR A 1177 11.90 13.06 62.84
CA TYR A 1177 12.05 12.76 64.27
C TYR A 1177 13.19 11.83 64.70
N LEU A 1178 14.38 12.44 64.79
CA LEU A 1178 15.25 12.27 65.97
C LEU A 1178 14.96 13.43 66.93
N SER A 1179 14.33 13.14 68.06
CA SER A 1179 14.75 13.57 69.41
C SER A 1179 13.63 13.36 70.43
N GLY A 1180 13.98 12.72 71.54
CA GLY A 1180 13.50 13.17 72.85
C GLY A 1180 12.36 12.41 73.51
N GLN A 1181 12.77 11.50 74.40
CA GLN A 1181 12.24 11.33 75.76
C GLN A 1181 10.94 10.54 76.00
N THR A 1182 11.13 9.41 76.71
CA THR A 1182 10.39 8.95 77.91
C THR A 1182 8.88 8.70 77.79
N HIS A 1183 8.26 7.62 78.25
CA HIS A 1183 8.49 6.78 79.43
C HIS A 1183 7.61 5.51 79.29
N ARG A 1184 8.15 4.37 79.75
CA ARG A 1184 7.51 3.06 80.03
C ARG A 1184 7.08 2.19 78.85
#